data_AF-A0A3B3D770-F1
#
_entry.id   AF-A0A3B3D770-F1
#
_cell.length_a   1.000
_cell.length_b   1.000
_cell.length_c   1.000
_cell.angle_alpha   90.00
_cell.angle_beta   90.00
_cell.angle_gamma   90.00
#
_symmetry.space_group_name_H-M   'P 1'
#
loop_
_entity.id
_entity.type
_entity.pdbx_description
1 polymer ?
#
loop_
_entity_poly.entity_id
_entity_poly.type
_entity_poly.pdbx_seq_one_letter_code
_entity_poly.pdbx_strand_id
1 'polypeptide(L)'
;MATGALLLACALLAGVTEAQRVVTVQSGPLVRTEGSHVTIWCNVTGYKEGVEQDFEWSIYLPSAPDREIRIVSTAQANYAYAVYAARVNSKEIYVERLSRDSAMLHITKVQAKDQGVFECYTPNTDGKFLGFYSARTNLTVIADSLTVTAPAQTLSKIEGDTLQLTCEVSRTTEQHTHLSVGWYLRSPEDAAAPPQELVTLSRDFVLRSGGPYRQRMAAGDLRLDKTSATAYRLTIHKLQPIDQGLLYCQAAEWIQDPDGSWFAMTRKQSDKTQLRIQPTDRDFSIQVSTERRSFTAGEPLELRCTIEAQNVPERFFSVSWVFSSSPVAVVGPSAVPVLGPDYVAREAAGLMTVRKESPNVYLLKLQRLNPDDAGKYICRVTEREKTPTGDFIDRSKRSRNVQITVQQIKSNITMFLSTNSSEVLEGDTIQLTCSVHSTIGALSFVWQWIEKEASGPIHEVASVDRDGTVQHSAAYRDRASYGEIRVEKMRADTLTLSVYNALPSDEGQYRCTATEWIQTGTEPDLNWEKIGEKTAAETIGVKTVESSFMLSASSRTPSISYGDSFDILCLVKPRHNPRVPTSVTWRFMAYEGEDQETFKDLVTFTREGTLEWGDQLIGLGTRTTVDRSHFNTNFRLSVKRAGPREAGKYQCTAVLWRKNYDNSWTEVANRTSNLLGINVIRPESQLKVQKTNQSQVYLEDSRVRINCSITFRSDLDTQHSVLWFVRRAAGSEADELLLEIERSGALKYGDYADEERLRLRVQAEKLSPRLYVLTLNKAESSDSGMYYCLVKEWLRDPEGSWDQLSQDSSGYTRVLVKQPDVRLQVEEMESNITVEESGSIRLGCSISSKSSPDSSFSVSWYVDRSDDESFVGLPAEDESDRECVFSIAHDFVFKKENCSPQEETGPNSRLQFEKMTPDQYDLTIHGARPTDAGRYYCHVEEWLLNPRYIWYRLATNNSGFTTVNILQQDSTIHSVVCAHDSLFYFVFFYPFPIFAILLIALLLVRFKNRNNNKSQEGKNGAPLLWIKEPHLSYSPTCLDPPVLSLHPGTVD
;
A
#
# COMPACT_ATOMS: atom_id res chain seq x y z
N MET A 1 -63.74 47.66 161.46
CA MET A 1 -63.65 49.14 161.42
C MET A 1 -62.29 49.54 160.87
N ALA A 2 -62.17 50.74 160.28
CA ALA A 2 -60.93 51.47 159.99
C ALA A 2 -59.72 50.70 159.36
N THR A 3 -59.62 50.70 158.01
CA THR A 3 -58.34 50.73 157.25
C THR A 3 -58.54 51.13 155.76
N GLY A 4 -59.57 51.91 155.43
CA GLY A 4 -59.91 52.25 154.03
C GLY A 4 -59.32 53.56 153.48
N ALA A 5 -58.45 54.26 154.22
CA ALA A 5 -58.19 55.69 154.01
C ALA A 5 -56.76 56.09 153.61
N LEU A 6 -55.76 55.19 153.72
CA LEU A 6 -54.34 55.61 153.60
C LEU A 6 -53.80 55.65 152.16
N LEU A 7 -54.33 54.85 151.23
CA LEU A 7 -53.81 54.78 149.85
C LEU A 7 -54.36 55.87 148.92
N LEU A 8 -55.53 56.47 149.22
CA LEU A 8 -56.02 57.64 148.46
C LEU A 8 -55.24 58.93 148.79
N ALA A 9 -54.54 58.99 149.93
CA ALA A 9 -53.85 60.20 150.39
C ALA A 9 -52.62 60.56 149.54
N CYS A 10 -51.90 59.58 148.99
CA CYS A 10 -50.72 59.83 148.15
C CYS A 10 -51.04 60.16 146.69
N ALA A 11 -52.26 59.87 146.22
CA ALA A 11 -52.68 60.14 144.84
C ALA A 11 -53.07 61.61 144.59
N LEU A 12 -53.26 62.41 145.65
CA LEU A 12 -53.80 63.78 145.59
C LEU A 12 -52.77 64.89 145.91
N LEU A 13 -51.48 64.55 145.99
CA LEU A 13 -50.40 65.52 146.27
C LEU A 13 -49.28 65.54 145.22
N ALA A 14 -49.40 64.76 144.14
CA ALA A 14 -48.67 65.04 142.90
C ALA A 14 -49.36 66.21 142.17
N GLY A 15 -48.94 67.44 142.48
CA GLY A 15 -49.49 68.64 141.86
C GLY A 15 -49.33 68.63 140.34
N VAL A 16 -50.29 69.22 139.63
CA VAL A 16 -50.31 69.26 138.16
C VAL A 16 -49.08 70.00 137.64
N THR A 17 -48.10 69.24 137.14
CA THR A 17 -47.03 69.80 136.32
C THR A 17 -47.63 70.21 134.97
N GLU A 18 -47.69 71.52 134.68
CA GLU A 18 -48.00 72.01 133.33
C GLU A 18 -46.99 71.36 132.35
N ALA A 19 -47.45 70.39 131.55
CA ALA A 19 -46.61 69.69 130.59
C ALA A 19 -46.19 70.69 129.51
N GLN A 20 -44.91 71.06 129.50
CA GLN A 20 -44.37 72.02 128.55
C GLN A 20 -44.53 71.51 127.12
N ARG A 21 -44.78 72.43 126.18
CA ARG A 21 -44.95 72.07 124.78
C ARG A 21 -43.67 71.46 124.23
N VAL A 22 -43.78 70.35 123.51
CA VAL A 22 -42.66 69.75 122.78
C VAL A 22 -43.13 69.40 121.37
N VAL A 23 -42.63 70.16 120.40
CA VAL A 23 -42.64 69.74 119.00
C VAL A 23 -41.54 68.71 118.78
N THR A 24 -41.85 67.69 117.99
CA THR A 24 -40.92 66.64 117.56
C THR A 24 -41.05 66.43 116.06
N VAL A 25 -39.98 66.04 115.40
CA VAL A 25 -39.91 65.81 113.95
C VAL A 25 -39.10 64.54 113.70
N GLN A 26 -39.30 63.89 112.55
CA GLN A 26 -38.55 62.67 112.22
C GLN A 26 -37.03 62.87 112.30
N SER A 27 -36.35 61.97 113.03
CA SER A 27 -34.92 62.10 113.34
C SER A 27 -34.04 61.94 112.11
N GLY A 28 -33.27 62.97 111.79
CA GLY A 28 -32.34 62.98 110.65
C GLY A 28 -30.90 62.58 111.01
N PRO A 29 -29.99 62.53 110.03
CA PRO A 29 -30.21 62.88 108.62
C PRO A 29 -31.04 61.85 107.87
N LEU A 30 -32.08 62.31 107.18
CA LEU A 30 -32.91 61.50 106.29
C LEU A 30 -32.25 61.50 104.91
N VAL A 31 -31.83 60.34 104.43
CA VAL A 31 -31.23 60.19 103.09
C VAL A 31 -32.32 59.70 102.13
N ARG A 32 -32.48 60.40 100.99
CA ARG A 32 -33.52 60.11 99.99
C ARG A 32 -32.96 60.30 98.57
N THR A 33 -33.41 59.49 97.61
CA THR A 33 -32.96 59.59 96.22
C THR A 33 -33.73 60.65 95.44
N GLU A 34 -33.06 61.39 94.57
CA GLU A 34 -33.68 62.40 93.70
C GLU A 34 -34.77 61.74 92.83
N GLY A 35 -35.92 62.41 92.74
CA GLY A 35 -37.11 61.90 92.06
C GLY A 35 -38.04 61.04 92.93
N SER A 36 -37.63 60.62 94.13
CA SER A 36 -38.49 59.87 95.05
C SER A 36 -39.56 60.74 95.73
N HIS A 37 -40.66 60.11 96.18
CA HIS A 37 -41.62 60.73 97.09
C HIS A 37 -41.08 60.62 98.51
N VAL A 38 -40.83 61.76 99.15
CA VAL A 38 -40.37 61.87 100.52
C VAL A 38 -41.52 62.32 101.42
N THR A 39 -41.59 61.73 102.61
CA THR A 39 -42.45 62.20 103.70
C THR A 39 -41.62 62.44 104.96
N ILE A 40 -42.02 63.44 105.76
CA ILE A 40 -41.40 63.80 107.05
C ILE A 40 -42.53 64.09 108.05
N TRP A 41 -42.59 63.35 109.17
CA TRP A 41 -43.60 63.60 110.20
C TRP A 41 -43.18 64.70 111.18
N CYS A 42 -44.16 65.42 111.71
CA CYS A 42 -44.03 66.36 112.83
C CYS A 42 -45.21 66.19 113.80
N ASN A 43 -44.91 66.04 115.10
CA ASN A 43 -45.89 65.81 116.16
C ASN A 43 -45.71 66.82 117.31
N VAL A 44 -46.80 67.25 117.93
CA VAL A 44 -46.81 68.18 119.07
C VAL A 44 -47.38 67.51 120.31
N THR A 45 -46.72 67.68 121.45
CA THR A 45 -47.24 67.30 122.78
C THR A 45 -47.15 68.48 123.75
N GLY A 46 -47.84 68.42 124.90
CA GLY A 46 -47.80 69.49 125.90
C GLY A 46 -48.50 70.79 125.47
N TYR A 47 -49.66 70.66 124.81
CA TYR A 47 -50.52 71.78 124.42
C TYR A 47 -51.93 71.60 125.02
N LYS A 48 -52.76 72.65 125.01
CA LYS A 48 -54.11 72.60 125.59
C LYS A 48 -55.03 71.58 124.91
N GLU A 49 -55.65 70.69 125.70
CA GLU A 49 -56.58 69.67 125.20
C GLU A 49 -57.69 70.22 124.29
N GLY A 50 -58.01 69.44 123.24
CA GLY A 50 -59.08 69.72 122.29
C GLY A 50 -58.74 70.69 121.16
N VAL A 51 -57.72 71.54 121.32
CA VAL A 51 -57.33 72.57 120.34
C VAL A 51 -56.51 71.97 119.20
N GLU A 52 -56.93 72.22 117.95
CA GLU A 52 -56.16 71.85 116.76
C GLU A 52 -54.89 72.70 116.64
N GLN A 53 -53.76 72.05 116.37
CA GLN A 53 -52.46 72.69 116.24
C GLN A 53 -52.14 72.95 114.76
N ASP A 54 -51.55 74.10 114.45
CA ASP A 54 -51.08 74.40 113.10
C ASP A 54 -49.59 74.13 112.93
N PHE A 55 -49.23 73.76 111.70
CA PHE A 55 -47.91 73.28 111.32
C PHE A 55 -47.38 74.15 110.19
N GLU A 56 -46.28 74.84 110.46
CA GLU A 56 -45.57 75.71 109.55
C GLU A 56 -44.20 75.11 109.22
N TRP A 57 -43.94 74.85 107.94
CA TRP A 57 -42.70 74.24 107.48
C TRP A 57 -41.83 75.27 106.75
N SER A 58 -40.59 75.39 107.21
CA SER A 58 -39.53 76.17 106.56
C SER A 58 -38.29 75.31 106.30
N ILE A 59 -37.40 75.80 105.44
CA ILE A 59 -36.10 75.18 105.15
C ILE A 59 -34.97 76.19 105.28
N TYR A 60 -33.85 75.72 105.80
CA TYR A 60 -32.55 76.39 105.81
C TYR A 60 -31.63 75.65 104.84
N LEU A 61 -31.26 76.33 103.74
CA LEU A 61 -30.43 75.73 102.69
C LEU A 61 -28.95 75.70 103.10
N PRO A 62 -28.16 74.68 102.72
CA PRO A 62 -26.72 74.61 103.04
C PRO A 62 -25.89 75.81 102.52
N SER A 63 -26.38 76.49 101.48
CA SER A 63 -25.77 77.70 100.91
C SER A 63 -26.14 79.01 101.64
N ALA A 64 -27.09 78.97 102.58
CA ALA A 64 -27.54 80.11 103.37
C ALA A 64 -28.16 79.64 104.70
N PRO A 65 -27.35 79.06 105.63
CA PRO A 65 -27.85 78.29 106.78
C PRO A 65 -28.67 79.12 107.79
N ASP A 66 -28.47 80.43 107.85
CA ASP A 66 -29.22 81.33 108.75
C ASP A 66 -30.53 81.86 108.13
N ARG A 67 -30.80 81.58 106.85
CA ARG A 67 -31.94 82.12 106.12
C ARG A 67 -33.13 81.16 106.14
N GLU A 68 -34.16 81.52 106.90
CA GLU A 68 -35.47 80.89 106.84
C GLU A 68 -36.09 81.06 105.44
N ILE A 69 -36.53 79.97 104.82
CA ILE A 69 -37.34 79.98 103.59
C ILE A 69 -38.63 79.21 103.85
N ARG A 70 -39.78 79.90 103.79
CA ARG A 70 -41.09 79.30 104.06
C ARG A 70 -41.57 78.43 102.91
N ILE A 71 -42.01 77.21 103.23
CA ILE A 71 -42.48 76.22 102.26
C ILE A 71 -44.02 76.14 102.30
N VAL A 72 -44.61 75.67 103.40
CA VAL A 72 -46.05 75.38 103.47
C VAL A 72 -46.56 75.50 104.90
N SER A 73 -47.84 75.87 105.08
CA SER A 73 -48.51 76.01 106.37
C SER A 73 -49.91 75.39 106.30
N THR A 74 -50.39 74.80 107.40
CA THR A 74 -51.81 74.41 107.54
C THR A 74 -52.73 75.62 107.75
N ALA A 75 -52.22 76.69 108.37
CA ALA A 75 -52.99 77.90 108.68
C ALA A 75 -53.13 78.88 107.51
N GLN A 76 -52.12 78.92 106.62
CA GLN A 76 -51.97 79.99 105.63
C GLN A 76 -51.70 79.44 104.22
N ALA A 77 -52.67 79.58 103.32
CA ALA A 77 -52.56 79.10 101.94
C ALA A 77 -51.47 79.81 101.10
N ASN A 78 -51.14 81.07 101.44
CA ASN A 78 -50.14 81.90 100.75
C ASN A 78 -48.80 81.99 101.51
N TYR A 79 -48.50 81.02 102.38
CA TYR A 79 -47.28 80.99 103.21
C TYR A 79 -45.96 80.81 102.42
N ALA A 80 -46.05 80.16 101.26
CA ALA A 80 -44.89 79.72 100.49
C ALA A 80 -44.08 80.89 99.88
N TYR A 81 -42.75 80.88 100.07
CA TYR A 81 -41.86 81.75 99.30
C TYR A 81 -41.88 81.37 97.81
N ALA A 82 -41.66 82.34 96.93
CA ALA A 82 -41.80 82.19 95.47
C ALA A 82 -41.03 81.00 94.86
N VAL A 83 -39.92 80.59 95.47
CA VAL A 83 -39.10 79.43 95.06
C VAL A 83 -39.84 78.09 95.21
N TYR A 84 -40.76 77.99 96.18
CA TYR A 84 -41.56 76.80 96.47
C TYR A 84 -43.04 76.94 96.08
N ALA A 85 -43.58 78.17 96.01
CA ALA A 85 -45.00 78.43 95.75
C ALA A 85 -45.57 77.68 94.53
N ALA A 86 -44.82 77.59 93.42
CA ALA A 86 -45.25 76.84 92.24
C ALA A 86 -45.45 75.33 92.50
N ARG A 87 -44.60 74.74 93.35
CA ARG A 87 -44.63 73.31 93.72
C ARG A 87 -45.67 73.01 94.80
N VAL A 88 -46.01 74.00 95.63
CA VAL A 88 -47.13 73.91 96.57
C VAL A 88 -48.46 74.00 95.81
N ASN A 89 -48.59 74.94 94.88
CA ASN A 89 -49.78 75.09 94.05
C ASN A 89 -50.07 73.86 93.16
N SER A 90 -49.05 73.14 92.71
CA SER A 90 -49.20 71.88 91.96
C SER A 90 -49.43 70.64 92.84
N LYS A 91 -49.41 70.77 94.17
CA LYS A 91 -49.34 69.68 95.15
C LYS A 91 -48.15 68.72 94.95
N GLU A 92 -47.05 69.21 94.37
CA GLU A 92 -45.76 68.50 94.42
C GLU A 92 -45.17 68.57 95.84
N ILE A 93 -45.43 69.66 96.57
CA ILE A 93 -45.18 69.77 98.00
C ILE A 93 -46.50 70.10 98.71
N TYR A 94 -46.86 69.37 99.75
CA TYR A 94 -48.03 69.66 100.57
C TYR A 94 -47.85 69.16 102.01
N VAL A 95 -48.68 69.63 102.93
CA VAL A 95 -48.78 69.11 104.30
C VAL A 95 -50.10 68.35 104.46
N GLU A 96 -50.03 67.12 104.97
CA GLU A 96 -51.16 66.26 105.28
C GLU A 96 -51.40 66.27 106.80
N ARG A 97 -52.57 66.71 107.26
CA ARG A 97 -52.92 66.66 108.69
C ARG A 97 -53.36 65.23 109.03
N LEU A 98 -52.56 64.51 109.83
CA LEU A 98 -52.84 63.13 110.25
C LEU A 98 -53.77 63.09 111.48
N SER A 99 -53.60 64.05 112.39
CA SER A 99 -54.44 64.25 113.57
C SER A 99 -54.43 65.74 113.99
N ARG A 100 -55.02 66.09 115.15
CA ARG A 100 -55.00 67.48 115.65
C ARG A 100 -53.60 67.96 116.06
N ASP A 101 -52.71 67.01 116.26
CA ASP A 101 -51.40 67.08 116.92
C ASP A 101 -50.28 66.42 116.09
N SER A 102 -50.59 65.87 114.91
CA SER A 102 -49.62 65.28 113.97
C SER A 102 -49.90 65.71 112.53
N ALA A 103 -48.83 66.05 111.81
CA ALA A 103 -48.87 66.34 110.38
C ALA A 103 -47.66 65.76 109.65
N MET A 104 -47.84 65.43 108.38
CA MET A 104 -46.83 64.90 107.48
C MET A 104 -46.50 65.95 106.40
N LEU A 105 -45.24 66.36 106.26
CA LEU A 105 -44.80 67.05 105.05
C LEU A 105 -44.58 66.03 103.95
N HIS A 106 -45.15 66.26 102.76
CA HIS A 106 -45.00 65.44 101.57
C HIS A 106 -44.27 66.25 100.49
N ILE A 107 -43.25 65.63 99.88
CA ILE A 107 -42.53 66.12 98.71
C ILE A 107 -42.60 64.99 97.67
N THR A 108 -43.58 65.02 96.77
CA THR A 108 -43.90 63.88 95.87
C THR A 108 -42.80 63.57 94.86
N LYS A 109 -41.93 64.56 94.59
CA LYS A 109 -40.71 64.41 93.79
C LYS A 109 -39.60 65.28 94.38
N VAL A 110 -38.78 64.73 95.27
CA VAL A 110 -37.64 65.46 95.84
C VAL A 110 -36.59 65.79 94.77
N GLN A 111 -36.01 66.99 94.83
CA GLN A 111 -35.01 67.50 93.90
C GLN A 111 -33.71 67.80 94.67
N ALA A 112 -32.54 67.78 94.03
CA ALA A 112 -31.25 68.02 94.70
C ALA A 112 -31.19 69.38 95.45
N LYS A 113 -31.95 70.37 94.98
CA LYS A 113 -32.11 71.69 95.62
C LYS A 113 -32.98 71.71 96.88
N ASP A 114 -33.67 70.60 97.18
CA ASP A 114 -34.49 70.43 98.38
C ASP A 114 -33.67 69.89 99.57
N GLN A 115 -32.37 69.64 99.36
CA GLN A 115 -31.44 69.32 100.44
C GLN A 115 -31.27 70.50 101.40
N GLY A 116 -31.44 70.25 102.69
CA GLY A 116 -31.32 71.27 103.73
C GLY A 116 -31.94 70.85 105.05
N VAL A 117 -31.89 71.76 106.03
CA VAL A 117 -32.51 71.56 107.34
C VAL A 117 -33.95 72.05 107.29
N PHE A 118 -34.90 71.13 107.37
CA PHE A 118 -36.32 71.42 107.50
C PHE A 118 -36.64 71.71 108.96
N GLU A 119 -37.34 72.82 109.21
CA GLU A 119 -37.93 73.12 110.50
C GLU A 119 -39.45 72.97 110.42
N CYS A 120 -40.01 72.20 111.34
CA CYS A 120 -41.42 72.26 111.67
C CYS A 120 -41.59 73.20 112.86
N TYR A 121 -42.17 74.37 112.64
CA TYR A 121 -42.66 75.27 113.70
C TYR A 121 -44.16 75.07 113.87
N THR A 122 -44.66 75.20 115.10
CA THR A 122 -46.10 75.16 115.37
C THR A 122 -46.51 76.40 116.17
N PRO A 123 -47.33 77.31 115.61
CA PRO A 123 -47.74 78.52 116.31
C PRO A 123 -48.40 78.22 117.67
N ASN A 124 -48.16 79.11 118.63
CA ASN A 124 -48.69 78.93 119.98
C ASN A 124 -50.20 79.18 120.04
N THR A 125 -50.97 78.14 120.38
CA THR A 125 -52.42 78.22 120.63
C THR A 125 -52.77 78.66 122.05
N ASP A 126 -51.78 78.69 122.95
CA ASP A 126 -51.99 78.75 124.39
C ASP A 126 -51.57 80.11 124.96
N GLY A 127 -52.22 80.57 126.04
CA GLY A 127 -52.08 81.93 126.57
C GLY A 127 -50.72 82.30 127.19
N LYS A 128 -49.74 81.40 127.15
CA LYS A 128 -48.33 81.59 127.58
C LYS A 128 -47.43 80.83 126.60
N PHE A 129 -46.20 81.29 126.39
CA PHE A 129 -45.18 80.52 125.68
C PHE A 129 -44.37 79.69 126.68
N LEU A 130 -44.55 78.36 126.68
CA LEU A 130 -43.87 77.43 127.60
C LEU A 130 -43.49 76.12 126.88
N GLY A 131 -42.20 75.97 126.55
CA GLY A 131 -41.66 74.77 125.90
C GLY A 131 -40.99 75.05 124.55
N PHE A 132 -40.77 73.99 123.76
CA PHE A 132 -40.16 74.02 122.44
C PHE A 132 -41.23 74.03 121.35
N TYR A 133 -41.30 75.14 120.60
CA TYR A 133 -42.32 75.40 119.58
C TYR A 133 -41.90 75.01 118.15
N SER A 134 -40.65 74.56 117.96
CA SER A 134 -40.18 73.97 116.71
C SER A 134 -39.25 72.77 116.94
N ALA A 135 -39.11 71.95 115.90
CA ALA A 135 -38.10 70.90 115.81
C ALA A 135 -37.52 70.84 114.39
N ARG A 136 -36.24 70.45 114.28
CA ARG A 136 -35.46 70.49 113.04
C ARG A 136 -34.95 69.12 112.62
N THR A 137 -34.96 68.82 111.32
CA THR A 137 -34.37 67.61 110.74
C THR A 137 -33.63 67.94 109.43
N ASN A 138 -32.64 67.13 109.07
CA ASN A 138 -31.81 67.33 107.89
C ASN A 138 -32.20 66.34 106.79
N LEU A 139 -32.59 66.84 105.61
CA LEU A 139 -32.86 66.04 104.41
C LEU A 139 -31.65 66.10 103.49
N THR A 140 -31.03 64.95 103.22
CA THR A 140 -29.92 64.78 102.28
C THR A 140 -30.43 64.09 101.01
N VAL A 141 -30.15 64.66 99.84
CA VAL A 141 -30.66 64.19 98.56
C VAL A 141 -29.51 63.59 97.74
N ILE A 142 -29.60 62.30 97.43
CA ILE A 142 -28.58 61.55 96.68
C ILE A 142 -29.09 61.21 95.28
N ALA A 143 -28.17 60.94 94.34
CA ALA A 143 -28.54 60.52 92.99
C ALA A 143 -29.15 59.10 92.99
N ASP A 144 -30.13 58.86 92.11
CA ASP A 144 -30.73 57.55 91.90
C ASP A 144 -29.79 56.63 91.10
N SER A 145 -29.13 55.70 91.80
CA SER A 145 -28.16 54.75 91.21
C SER A 145 -28.73 53.39 90.83
N LEU A 146 -30.00 53.10 91.16
CA LEU A 146 -30.59 51.77 90.98
C LEU A 146 -30.86 51.49 89.50
N THR A 147 -30.43 50.34 89.00
CA THR A 147 -30.79 49.84 87.66
C THR A 147 -31.55 48.52 87.77
N VAL A 148 -32.52 48.30 86.88
CA VAL A 148 -33.32 47.06 86.79
C VAL A 148 -33.58 46.78 85.32
N THR A 149 -32.86 45.81 84.74
CA THR A 149 -32.92 45.49 83.32
C THR A 149 -33.25 44.02 83.12
N ALA A 150 -34.25 43.74 82.29
CA ALA A 150 -34.54 42.40 81.78
C ALA A 150 -35.03 42.55 80.33
N PRO A 151 -34.60 41.70 79.39
CA PRO A 151 -34.93 41.87 77.98
C PRO A 151 -36.42 41.67 77.71
N ALA A 152 -37.05 42.65 77.05
CA ALA A 152 -38.39 42.53 76.50
C ALA A 152 -38.43 41.40 75.45
N GLN A 153 -39.30 40.40 75.64
CA GLN A 153 -39.42 39.24 74.75
C GLN A 153 -40.88 38.80 74.63
N THR A 154 -41.19 38.10 73.54
CA THR A 154 -42.46 37.39 73.36
C THR A 154 -42.16 35.90 73.21
N LEU A 155 -42.56 35.12 74.20
CA LEU A 155 -42.27 33.68 74.30
C LEU A 155 -43.55 32.88 74.13
N SER A 156 -43.54 31.95 73.18
CA SER A 156 -44.55 30.89 73.06
C SER A 156 -43.96 29.60 73.63
N LYS A 157 -44.68 28.97 74.56
CA LYS A 157 -44.29 27.73 75.23
C LYS A 157 -45.45 26.72 75.21
N ILE A 158 -45.17 25.45 75.42
CA ILE A 158 -46.18 24.38 75.53
C ILE A 158 -46.47 24.12 77.01
N GLU A 159 -47.69 23.72 77.36
CA GLU A 159 -48.02 23.25 78.71
C GLU A 159 -47.07 22.12 79.14
N GLY A 160 -46.48 22.25 80.34
CA GLY A 160 -45.43 21.35 80.85
C GLY A 160 -43.99 21.79 80.60
N ASP A 161 -43.72 22.77 79.72
CA ASP A 161 -42.37 23.30 79.48
C ASP A 161 -41.69 23.88 80.75
N THR A 162 -40.37 24.11 80.66
CA THR A 162 -39.64 24.98 81.61
C THR A 162 -39.41 26.38 81.01
N LEU A 163 -39.64 27.41 81.81
CA LEU A 163 -39.27 28.81 81.56
C LEU A 163 -38.06 29.20 82.40
N GLN A 164 -37.15 29.99 81.81
CA GLN A 164 -36.12 30.72 82.55
C GLN A 164 -36.09 32.17 82.07
N LEU A 165 -36.06 33.13 82.99
CA LEU A 165 -35.91 34.56 82.71
C LEU A 165 -34.86 35.15 83.65
N THR A 166 -34.02 36.06 83.16
CA THR A 166 -32.95 36.70 83.95
C THR A 166 -33.17 38.21 83.99
N CYS A 167 -32.95 38.78 85.17
CA CYS A 167 -33.02 40.20 85.47
C CYS A 167 -31.70 40.65 86.08
N GLU A 168 -31.11 41.71 85.57
CA GLU A 168 -29.93 42.34 86.15
C GLU A 168 -30.36 43.54 87.00
N VAL A 169 -29.82 43.60 88.22
CA VAL A 169 -30.08 44.67 89.19
C VAL A 169 -28.75 45.14 89.75
N SER A 170 -28.37 46.39 89.47
CA SER A 170 -27.16 47.01 90.03
C SER A 170 -27.49 48.29 90.78
N ARG A 171 -26.61 48.69 91.68
CA ARG A 171 -26.67 49.94 92.45
C ARG A 171 -25.24 50.39 92.77
N THR A 172 -25.00 51.69 92.84
CA THR A 172 -23.69 52.29 93.20
C THR A 172 -23.83 53.33 94.31
N THR A 173 -24.86 53.19 95.13
CA THR A 173 -25.13 54.02 96.31
C THR A 173 -24.02 53.85 97.36
N GLU A 174 -23.50 54.95 97.90
CA GLU A 174 -22.39 54.93 98.88
C GLU A 174 -22.85 54.61 100.30
N GLN A 175 -24.13 54.86 100.61
CA GLN A 175 -24.75 54.57 101.90
C GLN A 175 -25.03 53.07 102.06
N HIS A 176 -25.12 52.58 103.29
CA HIS A 176 -25.42 51.18 103.57
C HIS A 176 -26.88 50.83 103.24
N THR A 177 -27.12 50.33 102.02
CA THR A 177 -28.45 49.97 101.52
C THR A 177 -28.67 48.47 101.37
N HIS A 178 -29.90 48.04 101.64
CA HIS A 178 -30.39 46.69 101.36
C HIS A 178 -31.19 46.65 100.06
N LEU A 179 -31.17 45.53 99.36
CA LEU A 179 -31.85 45.35 98.08
C LEU A 179 -32.90 44.23 98.20
N SER A 180 -34.11 44.48 97.72
CA SER A 180 -35.11 43.44 97.48
C SER A 180 -35.36 43.30 95.98
N VAL A 181 -35.44 42.07 95.45
CA VAL A 181 -35.69 41.78 94.03
C VAL A 181 -36.75 40.70 93.91
N GLY A 182 -37.79 40.93 93.12
CA GLY A 182 -38.87 39.97 92.91
C GLY A 182 -39.45 39.98 91.51
N TRP A 183 -40.09 38.87 91.15
CA TRP A 183 -40.76 38.66 89.87
C TRP A 183 -42.27 38.70 90.03
N TYR A 184 -42.92 39.37 89.07
CA TYR A 184 -44.35 39.67 89.08
C TYR A 184 -44.96 39.35 87.72
N LEU A 185 -46.18 38.82 87.74
CA LEU A 185 -47.03 38.58 86.57
C LEU A 185 -48.16 39.62 86.55
N ARG A 186 -48.46 40.18 85.38
CA ARG A 186 -49.65 41.02 85.17
C ARG A 186 -50.49 40.47 84.01
N SER A 187 -51.81 40.64 84.10
CA SER A 187 -52.68 40.44 82.95
C SER A 187 -52.25 41.35 81.79
N PRO A 188 -52.25 40.86 80.54
CA PRO A 188 -52.10 41.71 79.36
C PRO A 188 -53.37 42.50 79.03
N GLU A 189 -54.53 42.11 79.59
CA GLU A 189 -55.86 42.68 79.28
C GLU A 189 -56.33 43.68 80.34
N ASP A 190 -55.96 43.47 81.61
CA ASP A 190 -56.23 44.41 82.71
C ASP A 190 -54.91 44.95 83.28
N ALA A 191 -54.63 46.22 82.96
CA ALA A 191 -53.46 46.94 83.43
C ALA A 191 -53.62 47.56 84.83
N ALA A 192 -54.86 47.68 85.33
CA ALA A 192 -55.23 48.27 86.62
C ALA A 192 -55.31 47.22 87.73
N ALA A 193 -55.57 45.95 87.40
CA ALA A 193 -55.46 44.83 88.31
C ALA A 193 -54.08 44.80 89.03
N PRO A 194 -54.05 44.50 90.35
CA PRO A 194 -52.80 44.45 91.10
C PRO A 194 -51.89 43.33 90.56
N PRO A 195 -50.58 43.60 90.37
CA PRO A 195 -49.65 42.60 89.83
C PRO A 195 -49.49 41.43 90.80
N GLN A 196 -49.55 40.21 90.28
CA GLN A 196 -49.43 38.98 91.03
C GLN A 196 -47.95 38.69 91.31
N GLU A 197 -47.57 38.64 92.58
CA GLU A 197 -46.22 38.23 92.98
C GLU A 197 -45.99 36.74 92.72
N LEU A 198 -44.88 36.39 92.06
CA LEU A 198 -44.42 35.01 91.93
C LEU A 198 -43.50 34.68 93.10
N VAL A 199 -42.34 35.33 93.12
CA VAL A 199 -41.26 35.09 94.07
C VAL A 199 -40.40 36.34 94.25
N THR A 200 -40.12 36.71 95.50
CA THR A 200 -39.34 37.89 95.90
C THR A 200 -38.30 37.53 96.94
N LEU A 201 -37.05 37.90 96.70
CA LEU A 201 -36.02 38.00 97.73
C LEU A 201 -36.20 39.36 98.42
N SER A 202 -36.64 39.36 99.68
CA SER A 202 -36.84 40.60 100.44
C SER A 202 -35.52 41.11 101.07
N ARG A 203 -35.56 42.34 101.62
CA ARG A 203 -34.37 43.08 102.11
C ARG A 203 -33.59 42.40 103.25
N ASP A 204 -34.23 41.44 103.91
CA ASP A 204 -33.76 40.54 104.95
C ASP A 204 -33.15 39.24 104.40
N PHE A 205 -32.95 39.15 103.08
CA PHE A 205 -32.51 37.96 102.32
C PHE A 205 -33.45 36.74 102.44
N VAL A 206 -34.68 36.94 102.94
CA VAL A 206 -35.70 35.88 102.98
C VAL A 206 -36.35 35.75 101.60
N LEU A 207 -36.48 34.52 101.11
CA LEU A 207 -37.16 34.22 99.85
C LEU A 207 -38.64 33.95 100.11
N ARG A 208 -39.52 34.74 99.49
CA ARG A 208 -40.97 34.74 99.70
C ARG A 208 -41.69 34.46 98.37
N SER A 209 -42.86 33.83 98.43
CA SER A 209 -43.71 33.55 97.26
C SER A 209 -45.10 34.14 97.41
N GLY A 210 -45.68 34.62 96.31
CA GLY A 210 -47.09 35.01 96.28
C GLY A 210 -48.04 33.82 96.49
N GLY A 211 -49.30 34.13 96.81
CA GLY A 211 -50.32 33.17 97.24
C GLY A 211 -50.41 31.86 96.43
N PRO A 212 -50.76 31.91 95.13
CA PRO A 212 -50.92 30.70 94.32
C PRO A 212 -49.59 29.99 94.00
N TYR A 213 -48.48 30.71 94.01
CA TYR A 213 -47.16 30.20 93.68
C TYR A 213 -46.47 29.44 94.84
N ARG A 214 -46.99 29.59 96.07
CA ARG A 214 -46.43 28.97 97.29
C ARG A 214 -46.29 27.45 97.21
N GLN A 215 -47.29 26.75 96.67
CA GLN A 215 -47.23 25.28 96.53
C GLN A 215 -46.19 24.86 95.49
N ARG A 216 -46.09 25.57 94.35
CA ARG A 216 -45.10 25.27 93.31
C ARG A 216 -43.67 25.55 93.78
N MET A 217 -43.46 26.60 94.57
CA MET A 217 -42.16 26.84 95.21
C MET A 217 -41.79 25.70 96.18
N ALA A 218 -42.72 25.24 97.01
CA ALA A 218 -42.49 24.11 97.93
C ALA A 218 -42.24 22.77 97.19
N ALA A 219 -42.84 22.59 96.01
CA ALA A 219 -42.60 21.43 95.14
C ALA A 219 -41.31 21.52 94.30
N GLY A 220 -40.58 22.64 94.35
CA GLY A 220 -39.40 22.91 93.51
C GLY A 220 -39.74 23.35 92.08
N ASP A 221 -41.02 23.50 91.73
CA ASP A 221 -41.50 23.94 90.41
C ASP A 221 -41.40 25.46 90.19
N LEU A 222 -41.09 26.25 91.23
CA LEU A 222 -40.76 27.66 91.13
C LEU A 222 -39.48 27.96 91.91
N ARG A 223 -38.53 28.66 91.26
CA ARG A 223 -37.21 28.97 91.83
C ARG A 223 -36.73 30.37 91.42
N LEU A 224 -36.00 31.03 92.32
CA LEU A 224 -35.27 32.27 92.06
C LEU A 224 -33.81 32.08 92.48
N ASP A 225 -32.89 32.13 91.51
CA ASP A 225 -31.45 32.05 91.76
C ASP A 225 -30.81 33.43 91.66
N LYS A 226 -29.90 33.78 92.59
CA LYS A 226 -28.95 34.87 92.39
C LYS A 226 -27.71 34.30 91.70
N THR A 227 -27.59 34.51 90.39
CA THR A 227 -26.59 33.84 89.54
C THR A 227 -25.29 34.61 89.38
N SER A 228 -25.26 35.92 89.66
CA SER A 228 -24.04 36.74 89.66
C SER A 228 -24.08 37.81 90.76
N ALA A 229 -23.16 38.78 90.72
CA ALA A 229 -23.24 39.98 91.56
C ALA A 229 -24.56 40.73 91.40
N THR A 230 -25.06 40.84 90.16
CA THR A 230 -26.24 41.64 89.76
C THR A 230 -27.40 40.80 89.21
N ALA A 231 -27.16 39.58 88.72
CA ALA A 231 -28.16 38.79 88.01
C ALA A 231 -29.02 37.92 88.93
N TYR A 232 -30.33 37.95 88.68
CA TYR A 232 -31.39 37.20 89.37
C TYR A 232 -32.23 36.45 88.32
N ARG A 233 -32.21 35.12 88.37
CA ARG A 233 -32.87 34.23 87.41
C ARG A 233 -34.12 33.58 88.02
N LEU A 234 -35.28 33.92 87.46
CA LEU A 234 -36.53 33.16 87.64
C LEU A 234 -36.45 31.85 86.85
N THR A 235 -36.89 30.75 87.46
CA THR A 235 -37.16 29.48 86.77
C THR A 235 -38.53 28.97 87.18
N ILE A 236 -39.35 28.61 86.18
CA ILE A 236 -40.65 27.97 86.38
C ILE A 236 -40.61 26.63 85.64
N HIS A 237 -40.78 25.53 86.37
CA HIS A 237 -40.93 24.19 85.80
C HIS A 237 -42.42 23.83 85.70
N LYS A 238 -42.74 22.91 84.78
CA LYS A 238 -44.12 22.49 84.47
C LYS A 238 -45.02 23.70 84.24
N LEU A 239 -44.77 24.48 83.18
CA LEU A 239 -45.58 25.66 82.85
C LEU A 239 -47.07 25.29 82.78
N GLN A 240 -47.89 26.08 83.45
CA GLN A 240 -49.35 25.92 83.53
C GLN A 240 -50.04 27.14 82.91
N PRO A 241 -51.29 27.04 82.41
CA PRO A 241 -52.01 28.18 81.85
C PRO A 241 -52.11 29.42 82.76
N ILE A 242 -51.99 29.27 84.08
CA ILE A 242 -51.94 30.37 85.06
C ILE A 242 -50.66 31.23 84.96
N ASP A 243 -49.58 30.73 84.35
CA ASP A 243 -48.32 31.44 84.14
C ASP A 243 -48.37 32.44 82.96
N GLN A 244 -49.45 32.40 82.16
CA GLN A 244 -49.61 33.21 80.96
C GLN A 244 -49.84 34.70 81.29
N GLY A 245 -49.14 35.59 80.60
CA GLY A 245 -49.30 37.04 80.73
C GLY A 245 -48.00 37.82 80.57
N LEU A 246 -47.89 38.95 81.28
CA LEU A 246 -46.74 39.84 81.26
C LEU A 246 -45.87 39.66 82.51
N LEU A 247 -44.78 38.92 82.37
CA LEU A 247 -43.78 38.69 83.43
C LEU A 247 -42.76 39.82 83.46
N TYR A 248 -42.44 40.33 84.66
CA TYR A 248 -41.41 41.36 84.83
C TYR A 248 -40.72 41.28 86.19
N CYS A 249 -39.51 41.82 86.25
CA CYS A 249 -38.71 41.95 87.44
C CYS A 249 -38.94 43.34 88.08
N GLN A 250 -38.94 43.40 89.41
CA GLN A 250 -38.99 44.65 90.16
C GLN A 250 -37.97 44.60 91.29
N ALA A 251 -37.15 45.64 91.42
CA ALA A 251 -36.27 45.82 92.56
C ALA A 251 -36.64 47.08 93.36
N ALA A 252 -36.30 47.07 94.63
CA ALA A 252 -36.33 48.25 95.48
C ALA A 252 -35.10 48.29 96.38
N GLU A 253 -34.51 49.48 96.49
CA GLU A 253 -33.38 49.79 97.36
C GLU A 253 -33.88 50.45 98.63
N TRP A 254 -33.44 49.92 99.78
CA TRP A 254 -33.92 50.27 101.10
C TRP A 254 -32.79 50.83 101.95
N ILE A 255 -33.08 51.89 102.69
CA ILE A 255 -32.22 52.42 103.75
C ILE A 255 -32.93 52.28 105.10
N GLN A 256 -32.15 52.19 106.17
CA GLN A 256 -32.68 52.29 107.53
C GLN A 256 -32.50 53.73 108.01
N ASP A 257 -33.60 54.38 108.41
CA ASP A 257 -33.56 55.72 108.99
C ASP A 257 -33.03 55.65 110.44
N PRO A 258 -32.57 56.78 111.03
CA PRO A 258 -32.01 56.81 112.39
C PRO A 258 -32.98 56.34 113.51
N ASP A 259 -34.28 56.35 113.24
CA ASP A 259 -35.34 55.81 114.11
C ASP A 259 -35.48 54.27 114.04
N GLY A 260 -34.67 53.61 113.20
CA GLY A 260 -34.68 52.16 112.98
C GLY A 260 -35.73 51.70 111.96
N SER A 261 -36.58 52.59 111.43
CA SER A 261 -37.53 52.27 110.38
C SER A 261 -36.85 52.06 109.02
N TRP A 262 -37.53 51.39 108.08
CA TRP A 262 -36.96 51.02 106.79
C TRP A 262 -37.71 51.68 105.63
N PHE A 263 -37.05 52.63 104.97
CA PHE A 263 -37.59 53.39 103.85
C PHE A 263 -37.11 52.82 102.50
N ALA A 264 -38.01 52.67 101.53
CA ALA A 264 -37.65 52.29 100.17
C ALA A 264 -37.32 53.55 99.36
N MET A 265 -36.03 53.88 99.20
CA MET A 265 -35.60 55.10 98.52
C MET A 265 -36.00 55.09 97.04
N THR A 266 -35.62 54.02 96.31
CA THR A 266 -35.95 53.85 94.89
C THR A 266 -36.62 52.50 94.67
N ARG A 267 -37.61 52.46 93.77
CA ARG A 267 -38.22 51.24 93.22
C ARG A 267 -38.26 51.34 91.69
N LYS A 268 -37.77 50.31 91.00
CA LYS A 268 -37.76 50.22 89.54
C LYS A 268 -38.24 48.86 89.06
N GLN A 269 -38.84 48.83 87.87
CA GLN A 269 -39.30 47.63 87.17
C GLN A 269 -38.51 47.47 85.87
N SER A 270 -38.31 46.23 85.42
CA SER A 270 -37.81 45.94 84.08
C SER A 270 -38.89 46.15 83.02
N ASP A 271 -38.49 46.04 81.75
CA ASP A 271 -39.43 45.71 80.68
C ASP A 271 -40.13 44.36 80.92
N LYS A 272 -41.23 44.13 80.20
CA LYS A 272 -42.11 42.98 80.41
C LYS A 272 -41.92 41.94 79.30
N THR A 273 -41.80 40.68 79.69
CA THR A 273 -41.84 39.52 78.79
C THR A 273 -43.27 39.03 78.65
N GLN A 274 -43.79 38.94 77.42
CA GLN A 274 -45.08 38.31 77.14
C GLN A 274 -44.90 36.80 77.00
N LEU A 275 -45.46 36.03 77.92
CA LEU A 275 -45.56 34.57 77.81
C LEU A 275 -46.93 34.18 77.25
N ARG A 276 -46.96 33.29 76.25
CA ARG A 276 -48.13 32.56 75.76
C ARG A 276 -47.92 31.06 75.95
N ILE A 277 -48.96 30.34 76.33
CA ILE A 277 -48.91 28.89 76.59
C ILE A 277 -49.89 28.17 75.68
N GLN A 278 -49.39 27.20 74.91
CA GLN A 278 -50.17 26.35 74.02
C GLN A 278 -50.53 25.04 74.74
N PRO A 279 -51.79 24.57 74.65
CA PRO A 279 -52.20 23.30 75.23
C PRO A 279 -51.58 22.11 74.47
N THR A 280 -51.30 21.02 75.18
CA THR A 280 -50.67 19.82 74.62
C THR A 280 -51.64 19.03 73.72
N ASP A 281 -51.36 18.94 72.41
CA ASP A 281 -52.03 17.97 71.53
C ASP A 281 -51.38 16.59 71.71
N ARG A 282 -52.20 15.54 71.82
CA ARG A 282 -51.78 14.16 72.08
C ARG A 282 -51.69 13.29 70.83
N ASP A 283 -52.22 13.73 69.69
CA ASP A 283 -52.22 12.90 68.48
C ASP A 283 -50.82 12.75 67.86
N PHE A 284 -50.67 11.79 66.94
CA PHE A 284 -49.42 11.58 66.19
C PHE A 284 -49.64 11.24 64.71
N SER A 285 -48.74 11.71 63.84
CA SER A 285 -48.68 11.32 62.42
C SER A 285 -47.52 10.35 62.13
N ILE A 286 -47.65 9.61 61.02
CA ILE A 286 -46.65 8.65 60.54
C ILE A 286 -46.24 9.07 59.13
N GLN A 287 -45.01 9.52 58.98
CA GLN A 287 -44.40 9.77 57.69
C GLN A 287 -43.48 8.58 57.33
N VAL A 288 -43.52 8.14 56.07
CA VAL A 288 -42.50 7.23 55.53
C VAL A 288 -41.77 7.96 54.42
N SER A 289 -40.47 8.17 54.62
CA SER A 289 -39.58 8.80 53.65
C SER A 289 -38.63 7.77 53.03
N THR A 290 -38.24 8.06 51.79
CA THR A 290 -37.26 7.34 50.98
C THR A 290 -36.72 8.34 49.96
N GLU A 291 -35.44 8.20 49.59
CA GLU A 291 -34.75 9.11 48.67
C GLU A 291 -35.44 9.16 47.29
N ARG A 292 -35.84 7.98 46.79
CA ARG A 292 -36.45 7.78 45.48
C ARG A 292 -37.47 6.64 45.53
N ARG A 293 -38.26 6.48 44.46
CA ARG A 293 -39.33 5.47 44.36
C ARG A 293 -39.16 4.48 43.21
N SER A 294 -38.27 4.80 42.26
CA SER A 294 -37.82 3.86 41.24
C SER A 294 -36.33 3.60 41.46
N PHE A 295 -35.97 2.33 41.39
CA PHE A 295 -34.63 1.80 41.58
C PHE A 295 -34.34 0.81 40.45
N THR A 296 -33.08 0.48 40.20
CA THR A 296 -32.68 -0.67 39.40
C THR A 296 -32.39 -1.88 40.29
N ALA A 297 -32.48 -3.08 39.72
CA ALA A 297 -32.14 -4.31 40.43
C ALA A 297 -30.70 -4.26 40.95
N GLY A 298 -30.47 -4.75 42.17
CA GLY A 298 -29.19 -4.70 42.86
C GLY A 298 -28.92 -3.42 43.67
N GLU A 299 -29.68 -2.34 43.48
CA GLU A 299 -29.52 -1.13 44.30
C GLU A 299 -30.05 -1.30 45.74
N PRO A 300 -29.53 -0.53 46.71
CA PRO A 300 -30.05 -0.51 48.07
C PRO A 300 -31.29 0.38 48.21
N LEU A 301 -32.27 -0.10 48.98
CA LEU A 301 -33.47 0.64 49.39
C LEU A 301 -33.35 1.06 50.86
N GLU A 302 -33.52 2.35 51.17
CA GLU A 302 -33.78 2.82 52.54
C GLU A 302 -35.21 3.36 52.68
N LEU A 303 -35.93 2.81 53.65
CA LEU A 303 -37.25 3.27 54.09
C LEU A 303 -37.18 3.72 55.55
N ARG A 304 -37.48 4.99 55.78
CA ARG A 304 -37.41 5.63 57.11
C ARG A 304 -38.83 5.96 57.56
N CYS A 305 -39.29 5.29 58.62
CA CYS A 305 -40.56 5.59 59.26
C CYS A 305 -40.34 6.57 60.40
N THR A 306 -40.84 7.79 60.23
CA THR A 306 -40.76 8.89 61.20
C THR A 306 -42.10 9.04 61.92
N ILE A 307 -42.04 9.03 63.24
CA ILE A 307 -43.17 9.33 64.14
C ILE A 307 -43.13 10.83 64.46
N GLU A 308 -44.19 11.53 64.07
CA GLU A 308 -44.37 12.95 64.34
C GLU A 308 -45.35 13.07 65.53
N ALA A 309 -44.83 13.32 66.72
CA ALA A 309 -45.62 13.48 67.94
C ALA A 309 -44.92 14.41 68.95
N GLN A 310 -45.68 14.96 69.89
CA GLN A 310 -45.09 15.60 71.08
C GLN A 310 -44.56 14.52 72.05
N ASN A 311 -43.42 14.81 72.69
CA ASN A 311 -42.71 13.99 73.69
C ASN A 311 -42.46 12.52 73.33
N VAL A 312 -42.05 12.24 72.08
CA VAL A 312 -41.74 10.87 71.61
C VAL A 312 -40.81 10.05 72.55
N PRO A 313 -39.74 10.60 73.17
CA PRO A 313 -38.88 9.83 74.06
C PRO A 313 -39.57 9.24 75.30
N GLU A 314 -40.71 9.80 75.72
CA GLU A 314 -41.48 9.39 76.89
C GLU A 314 -42.65 8.45 76.53
N ARG A 315 -42.84 8.15 75.23
CA ARG A 315 -43.97 7.39 74.69
C ARG A 315 -43.52 6.04 74.11
N PHE A 316 -44.21 4.96 74.47
CA PHE A 316 -43.82 3.60 74.09
C PHE A 316 -44.34 3.22 72.69
N PHE A 317 -43.58 3.59 71.66
CA PHE A 317 -43.88 3.19 70.28
C PHE A 317 -43.25 1.84 69.90
N SER A 318 -44.02 1.04 69.19
CA SER A 318 -43.66 -0.19 68.48
C SER A 318 -43.96 0.02 66.99
N VAL A 319 -43.04 -0.37 66.11
CA VAL A 319 -43.13 -0.09 64.67
C VAL A 319 -43.01 -1.38 63.86
N SER A 320 -43.98 -1.62 62.97
CA SER A 320 -43.99 -2.79 62.09
C SER A 320 -44.00 -2.39 60.60
N TRP A 321 -43.10 -3.00 59.85
CA TRP A 321 -42.98 -2.88 58.40
C TRP A 321 -43.77 -3.98 57.71
N VAL A 322 -44.53 -3.59 56.68
CA VAL A 322 -45.38 -4.50 55.90
C VAL A 322 -45.13 -4.26 54.42
N PHE A 323 -44.81 -5.31 53.67
CA PHE A 323 -44.60 -5.29 52.22
C PHE A 323 -45.72 -6.08 51.56
N SER A 324 -46.47 -5.43 50.66
CA SER A 324 -47.51 -6.09 49.84
C SER A 324 -48.50 -6.96 50.65
N SER A 325 -48.81 -6.48 51.86
CA SER A 325 -49.61 -7.11 52.94
C SER A 325 -48.95 -8.16 53.83
N SER A 326 -47.77 -8.68 53.50
CA SER A 326 -46.95 -9.56 54.37
C SER A 326 -46.11 -8.77 55.39
N PRO A 327 -45.90 -9.30 56.63
CA PRO A 327 -45.05 -8.67 57.63
C PRO A 327 -43.56 -8.85 57.31
N VAL A 328 -42.79 -7.76 57.32
CA VAL A 328 -41.35 -7.76 57.02
C VAL A 328 -40.52 -7.80 58.30
N ALA A 329 -40.81 -6.90 59.24
CA ALA A 329 -40.13 -6.81 60.53
C ALA A 329 -40.94 -5.96 61.53
N VAL A 330 -40.73 -6.18 62.82
CA VAL A 330 -41.28 -5.40 63.93
C VAL A 330 -40.14 -4.96 64.85
N VAL A 331 -40.09 -3.69 65.23
CA VAL A 331 -39.14 -3.13 66.18
C VAL A 331 -39.91 -2.62 67.39
N GLY A 332 -39.73 -3.28 68.54
CA GLY A 332 -40.37 -2.89 69.79
C GLY A 332 -39.67 -1.72 70.50
N PRO A 333 -40.20 -1.26 71.65
CA PRO A 333 -39.56 -0.23 72.47
C PRO A 333 -38.14 -0.61 72.93
N SER A 334 -37.86 -1.90 73.08
CA SER A 334 -36.56 -2.52 73.40
C SER A 334 -35.52 -2.45 72.27
N ALA A 335 -35.86 -1.87 71.11
CA ALA A 335 -35.04 -1.75 69.91
C ALA A 335 -34.56 -3.07 69.25
N VAL A 336 -34.86 -4.23 69.83
CA VAL A 336 -34.64 -5.55 69.20
C VAL A 336 -35.61 -5.72 68.02
N PRO A 337 -35.11 -6.00 66.79
CA PRO A 337 -35.96 -6.33 65.66
C PRO A 337 -36.42 -7.80 65.71
N VAL A 338 -37.67 -8.05 65.34
CA VAL A 338 -38.24 -9.37 65.08
C VAL A 338 -38.61 -9.44 63.61
N LEU A 339 -38.03 -10.36 62.85
CA LEU A 339 -38.21 -10.46 61.40
C LEU A 339 -39.39 -11.35 61.03
N GLY A 340 -40.00 -11.09 59.87
CA GLY A 340 -40.91 -12.04 59.22
C GLY A 340 -40.13 -13.26 58.69
N PRO A 341 -40.75 -14.44 58.61
CA PRO A 341 -40.05 -15.70 58.30
C PRO A 341 -39.28 -15.64 56.97
N ASP A 342 -39.89 -15.05 55.94
CA ASP A 342 -39.33 -14.93 54.59
C ASP A 342 -38.09 -14.01 54.52
N TYR A 343 -37.84 -13.22 55.57
CA TYR A 343 -36.77 -12.22 55.64
C TYR A 343 -35.61 -12.61 56.55
N VAL A 344 -35.74 -13.67 57.38
CA VAL A 344 -34.67 -14.14 58.29
C VAL A 344 -33.40 -14.51 57.51
N ALA A 345 -33.53 -15.27 56.42
CA ALA A 345 -32.39 -15.67 55.59
C ALA A 345 -31.71 -14.48 54.90
N ARG A 346 -32.46 -13.42 54.56
CA ARG A 346 -31.92 -12.20 53.94
C ARG A 346 -31.14 -11.32 54.93
N GLU A 347 -31.53 -11.29 56.20
CA GLU A 347 -30.75 -10.59 57.25
C GLU A 347 -29.51 -11.39 57.64
N ALA A 348 -29.61 -12.71 57.78
CA ALA A 348 -28.45 -13.59 58.02
C ALA A 348 -27.39 -13.53 56.90
N ALA A 349 -27.81 -13.29 55.65
CA ALA A 349 -26.92 -13.03 54.51
C ALA A 349 -26.39 -11.58 54.43
N GLY A 350 -26.69 -10.72 55.41
CA GLY A 350 -26.31 -9.30 55.44
C GLY A 350 -27.04 -8.41 54.42
N LEU A 351 -28.03 -8.94 53.70
CA LEU A 351 -28.74 -8.25 52.61
C LEU A 351 -29.93 -7.39 53.08
N MET A 352 -30.28 -7.47 54.36
CA MET A 352 -31.33 -6.68 55.00
C MET A 352 -30.88 -6.24 56.40
N THR A 353 -31.26 -5.03 56.81
CA THR A 353 -31.10 -4.56 58.19
C THR A 353 -32.33 -3.77 58.63
N VAL A 354 -32.72 -3.93 59.90
CA VAL A 354 -33.86 -3.19 60.49
C VAL A 354 -33.45 -2.71 61.88
N ARG A 355 -33.56 -1.40 62.14
CA ARG A 355 -33.10 -0.80 63.40
C ARG A 355 -33.86 0.46 63.77
N LYS A 356 -33.93 0.74 65.07
CA LYS A 356 -34.30 2.05 65.60
C LYS A 356 -33.10 2.99 65.47
N GLU A 357 -33.24 4.09 64.74
CA GLU A 357 -32.15 5.08 64.53
C GLU A 357 -32.21 6.21 65.55
N SER A 358 -33.41 6.58 65.99
CA SER A 358 -33.65 7.56 67.04
C SER A 358 -34.92 7.17 67.84
N PRO A 359 -35.34 7.91 68.88
CA PRO A 359 -36.64 7.68 69.52
C PRO A 359 -37.82 7.68 68.54
N ASN A 360 -37.75 8.53 67.50
CA ASN A 360 -38.82 8.79 66.54
C ASN A 360 -38.60 8.23 65.11
N VAL A 361 -37.40 7.75 64.76
CA VAL A 361 -37.08 7.25 63.41
C VAL A 361 -36.66 5.78 63.45
N TYR A 362 -37.32 4.98 62.61
CA TYR A 362 -37.09 3.55 62.44
C TYR A 362 -36.71 3.29 60.98
N LEU A 363 -35.63 2.54 60.75
CA LEU A 363 -35.09 2.24 59.43
C LEU A 363 -35.37 0.77 59.05
N LEU A 364 -35.85 0.57 57.84
CA LEU A 364 -35.75 -0.68 57.08
C LEU A 364 -34.81 -0.42 55.90
N LYS A 365 -33.74 -1.21 55.77
CA LYS A 365 -32.83 -1.16 54.63
C LYS A 365 -32.67 -2.54 53.98
N LEU A 366 -32.85 -2.60 52.66
CA LEU A 366 -32.46 -3.73 51.82
C LEU A 366 -31.20 -3.31 51.05
N GLN A 367 -30.18 -4.18 50.97
CA GLN A 367 -28.89 -3.85 50.35
C GLN A 367 -28.85 -4.13 48.85
N ARG A 368 -29.58 -5.15 48.39
CA ARG A 368 -29.72 -5.52 46.97
C ARG A 368 -31.20 -5.79 46.68
N LEU A 369 -31.85 -4.94 45.90
CA LEU A 369 -33.24 -5.12 45.46
C LEU A 369 -33.36 -6.18 44.35
N ASN A 370 -34.27 -7.14 44.52
CA ASN A 370 -34.75 -7.99 43.42
C ASN A 370 -35.95 -7.34 42.72
N PRO A 371 -36.30 -7.74 41.48
CA PRO A 371 -37.58 -7.37 40.86
C PRO A 371 -38.80 -7.69 41.76
N ASP A 372 -38.73 -8.77 42.53
CA ASP A 372 -39.78 -9.21 43.46
C ASP A 372 -39.99 -8.28 44.67
N ASP A 373 -39.01 -7.41 44.97
CA ASP A 373 -39.11 -6.38 46.01
C ASP A 373 -39.91 -5.14 45.56
N ALA A 374 -40.35 -5.10 44.29
CA ALA A 374 -41.24 -4.07 43.77
C ALA A 374 -42.66 -4.25 44.31
N GLY A 375 -43.17 -3.26 45.05
CA GLY A 375 -44.46 -3.40 45.71
C GLY A 375 -44.81 -2.25 46.64
N LYS A 376 -45.73 -2.51 47.57
CA LYS A 376 -46.32 -1.50 48.46
C LYS A 376 -45.80 -1.68 49.88
N TYR A 377 -44.90 -0.81 50.29
CA TYR A 377 -44.37 -0.74 51.65
C TYR A 377 -45.27 0.16 52.52
N ILE A 378 -45.54 -0.29 53.74
CA ILE A 378 -46.39 0.40 54.72
C ILE A 378 -45.70 0.30 56.08
N CYS A 379 -45.61 1.43 56.80
CA CYS A 379 -45.26 1.45 58.21
C CYS A 379 -46.54 1.47 59.04
N ARG A 380 -46.66 0.58 60.03
CA ARG A 380 -47.72 0.59 61.04
C ARG A 380 -47.08 0.88 62.40
N VAL A 381 -47.55 1.93 63.06
CA VAL A 381 -47.05 2.35 64.37
C VAL A 381 -48.12 2.08 65.41
N THR A 382 -47.74 1.36 66.46
CA THR A 382 -48.55 1.09 67.66
C THR A 382 -47.96 1.85 68.84
N GLU A 383 -48.72 2.75 69.43
CA GLU A 383 -48.41 3.36 70.72
C GLU A 383 -49.01 2.52 71.85
N ARG A 384 -48.22 2.19 72.88
CA ARG A 384 -48.67 1.49 74.09
C ARG A 384 -48.76 2.46 75.26
N GLU A 385 -49.97 2.96 75.53
CA GLU A 385 -50.26 3.83 76.68
C GLU A 385 -50.46 2.98 77.94
N LYS A 386 -49.82 3.35 79.06
CA LYS A 386 -50.04 2.68 80.36
C LYS A 386 -51.07 3.47 81.17
N THR A 387 -52.15 2.81 81.59
CA THR A 387 -53.21 3.45 82.38
C THR A 387 -52.78 3.66 83.84
N PRO A 388 -53.47 4.54 84.59
CA PRO A 388 -53.30 4.66 86.04
C PRO A 388 -53.60 3.37 86.83
N THR A 389 -54.40 2.45 86.26
CA THR A 389 -54.67 1.12 86.84
C THR A 389 -53.55 0.10 86.61
N GLY A 390 -52.61 0.40 85.71
CA GLY A 390 -51.47 -0.46 85.37
C GLY A 390 -51.63 -1.25 84.07
N ASP A 391 -52.82 -1.25 83.49
CA ASP A 391 -53.15 -1.86 82.20
C ASP A 391 -52.48 -1.14 81.02
N PHE A 392 -52.49 -1.77 79.84
CA PHE A 392 -51.92 -1.21 78.61
C PHE A 392 -52.98 -1.08 77.52
N ILE A 393 -53.04 0.08 76.89
CA ILE A 393 -53.92 0.39 75.76
C ILE A 393 -53.06 0.61 74.52
N ASP A 394 -53.22 -0.24 73.51
CA ASP A 394 -52.50 -0.14 72.24
C ASP A 394 -53.30 0.65 71.20
N ARG A 395 -52.75 1.78 70.72
CA ARG A 395 -53.34 2.62 69.67
C ARG A 395 -52.55 2.47 68.36
N SER A 396 -53.14 1.85 67.34
CA SER A 396 -52.49 1.63 66.04
C SER A 396 -52.86 2.68 64.98
N LYS A 397 -51.86 3.24 64.29
CA LYS A 397 -52.03 3.99 63.04
C LYS A 397 -51.20 3.36 61.91
N ARG A 398 -51.53 3.66 60.65
CA ARG A 398 -50.75 3.25 59.45
C ARG A 398 -50.33 4.45 58.62
N SER A 399 -49.16 4.37 57.99
CA SER A 399 -48.70 5.33 57.00
C SER A 399 -49.56 5.30 55.73
N ARG A 400 -49.35 6.27 54.84
CA ARG A 400 -49.72 6.12 53.42
C ARG A 400 -48.84 5.02 52.78
N ASN A 401 -49.34 4.38 51.72
CA ASN A 401 -48.58 3.37 50.99
C ASN A 401 -47.42 4.02 50.22
N VAL A 402 -46.21 3.47 50.36
CA VAL A 402 -45.08 3.81 49.50
C VAL A 402 -44.94 2.72 48.44
N GLN A 403 -45.30 3.06 47.19
CA GLN A 403 -45.03 2.21 46.04
C GLN A 403 -43.56 2.35 45.65
N ILE A 404 -42.87 1.22 45.57
CA ILE A 404 -41.52 1.08 45.01
C ILE A 404 -41.63 0.34 43.67
N THR A 405 -40.83 0.74 42.68
CA THR A 405 -40.67 0.03 41.41
C THR A 405 -39.20 -0.32 41.18
N VAL A 406 -38.92 -1.59 40.91
CA VAL A 406 -37.57 -2.08 40.59
C VAL A 406 -37.53 -2.36 39.10
N GLN A 407 -36.63 -1.69 38.38
CA GLN A 407 -36.40 -1.90 36.96
C GLN A 407 -35.26 -2.92 36.77
N GLN A 408 -35.43 -3.88 35.88
CA GLN A 408 -34.31 -4.74 35.46
C GLN A 408 -33.24 -3.89 34.78
N ILE A 409 -31.96 -4.20 35.06
CA ILE A 409 -30.83 -3.62 34.35
C ILE A 409 -30.95 -4.02 32.87
N LYS A 410 -30.85 -3.05 31.97
CA LYS A 410 -30.79 -3.26 30.53
C LYS A 410 -29.51 -2.66 30.00
N SER A 411 -28.79 -3.41 29.17
CA SER A 411 -27.63 -2.90 28.47
C SER A 411 -28.02 -1.70 27.61
N ASN A 412 -27.24 -0.62 27.71
CA ASN A 412 -27.34 0.55 26.85
C ASN A 412 -26.03 0.77 26.08
N ILE A 413 -25.30 -0.33 25.81
CA ILE A 413 -24.03 -0.26 25.08
C ILE A 413 -24.25 0.31 23.67
N THR A 414 -23.37 1.21 23.28
CA THR A 414 -23.19 1.61 21.89
C THR A 414 -21.92 0.95 21.37
N MET A 415 -21.92 0.56 20.10
CA MET A 415 -20.81 -0.17 19.50
C MET A 415 -20.41 0.46 18.18
N PHE A 416 -19.11 0.60 17.98
CA PHE A 416 -18.52 1.16 16.79
C PHE A 416 -17.52 0.14 16.24
N LEU A 417 -17.72 -0.26 14.99
CA LEU A 417 -16.74 -1.03 14.24
C LEU A 417 -16.03 -0.06 13.30
N SER A 418 -14.71 -0.19 13.21
CA SER A 418 -13.86 0.66 12.39
C SER A 418 -12.83 -0.20 11.67
N THR A 419 -12.47 0.18 10.44
CA THR A 419 -11.45 -0.49 9.63
C THR A 419 -10.32 0.47 9.27
N ASN A 420 -9.12 -0.06 9.05
CA ASN A 420 -7.99 0.69 8.49
C ASN A 420 -8.22 1.07 7.00
N SER A 421 -8.97 0.25 6.26
CA SER A 421 -9.40 0.51 4.88
C SER A 421 -10.67 -0.27 4.55
N SER A 422 -11.55 0.29 3.71
CA SER A 422 -12.69 -0.43 3.14
C SER A 422 -12.32 -1.30 1.94
N GLU A 423 -11.15 -1.06 1.34
CA GLU A 423 -10.58 -1.88 0.26
C GLU A 423 -9.15 -2.29 0.60
N VAL A 424 -8.86 -3.58 0.58
CA VAL A 424 -7.54 -4.16 0.90
C VAL A 424 -7.05 -4.96 -0.31
N LEU A 425 -5.74 -4.94 -0.59
CA LEU A 425 -5.17 -5.80 -1.63
C LEU A 425 -5.04 -7.24 -1.10
N GLU A 426 -5.26 -8.22 -1.97
CA GLU A 426 -4.96 -9.62 -1.64
C GLU A 426 -3.48 -9.77 -1.21
N GLY A 427 -3.26 -10.42 -0.06
CA GLY A 427 -1.95 -10.57 0.59
C GLY A 427 -1.57 -9.46 1.60
N ASP A 428 -2.35 -8.38 1.71
CA ASP A 428 -2.19 -7.37 2.78
C ASP A 428 -2.97 -7.77 4.05
N THR A 429 -3.22 -6.82 4.97
CA THR A 429 -3.86 -7.06 6.28
C THR A 429 -5.16 -6.29 6.43
N ILE A 430 -6.26 -7.01 6.66
CA ILE A 430 -7.53 -6.44 7.11
C ILE A 430 -7.42 -6.23 8.62
N GLN A 431 -7.57 -4.99 9.10
CA GLN A 431 -7.50 -4.68 10.53
C GLN A 431 -8.77 -3.96 10.99
N LEU A 432 -9.58 -4.68 11.76
CA LEU A 432 -10.90 -4.26 12.24
C LEU A 432 -10.85 -4.02 13.74
N THR A 433 -11.14 -2.80 14.17
CA THR A 433 -11.20 -2.44 15.60
C THR A 433 -12.64 -2.19 16.02
N CYS A 434 -13.10 -3.00 16.97
CA CYS A 434 -14.42 -2.97 17.57
C CYS A 434 -14.33 -2.36 18.96
N SER A 435 -14.97 -1.20 19.15
CA SER A 435 -15.01 -0.48 20.44
C SER A 435 -16.45 -0.38 20.95
N VAL A 436 -16.61 -0.65 22.24
CA VAL A 436 -17.88 -0.58 22.97
C VAL A 436 -17.84 0.61 23.92
N HIS A 437 -18.95 1.34 24.05
CA HIS A 437 -19.10 2.44 24.98
C HIS A 437 -20.39 2.27 25.81
N SER A 438 -20.50 2.99 26.93
CA SER A 438 -21.61 2.90 27.88
C SER A 438 -21.77 1.52 28.56
N THR A 439 -20.65 0.86 28.85
CA THR A 439 -20.59 -0.48 29.44
C THR A 439 -20.66 -0.44 30.96
N ILE A 440 -21.41 -1.37 31.53
CA ILE A 440 -21.68 -1.56 32.97
C ILE A 440 -21.21 -2.94 33.44
N GLY A 441 -21.20 -3.94 32.54
CA GLY A 441 -20.86 -5.34 32.83
C GLY A 441 -19.56 -5.84 32.19
N ALA A 442 -19.32 -7.14 32.34
CA ALA A 442 -18.25 -7.84 31.62
C ALA A 442 -18.68 -8.14 30.18
N LEU A 443 -17.73 -8.10 29.23
CA LEU A 443 -18.01 -8.26 27.81
C LEU A 443 -17.39 -9.54 27.24
N SER A 444 -18.18 -10.29 26.48
CA SER A 444 -17.69 -11.27 25.52
C SER A 444 -18.02 -10.83 24.09
N PHE A 445 -17.18 -11.24 23.14
CA PHE A 445 -17.22 -10.79 21.75
C PHE A 445 -17.27 -11.97 20.81
N VAL A 446 -18.02 -11.83 19.71
CA VAL A 446 -18.05 -12.80 18.61
C VAL A 446 -17.81 -12.04 17.31
N TRP A 447 -16.74 -12.42 16.60
CA TRP A 447 -16.45 -11.94 15.25
C TRP A 447 -17.07 -12.90 14.24
N GLN A 448 -17.88 -12.35 13.35
CA GLN A 448 -18.56 -13.06 12.27
C GLN A 448 -18.15 -12.47 10.92
N TRP A 449 -18.06 -13.33 9.91
CA TRP A 449 -17.91 -12.96 8.50
C TRP A 449 -19.14 -13.46 7.73
N ILE A 450 -19.57 -12.66 6.76
CA ILE A 450 -20.72 -12.94 5.90
C ILE A 450 -20.30 -12.61 4.48
N GLU A 451 -20.56 -13.54 3.56
CA GLU A 451 -20.25 -13.39 2.15
C GLU A 451 -20.95 -12.16 1.53
N LYS A 452 -20.43 -11.69 0.39
CA LYS A 452 -20.81 -10.43 -0.27
C LYS A 452 -22.29 -10.32 -0.65
N GLU A 453 -22.98 -11.45 -0.81
CA GLU A 453 -24.44 -11.51 -0.96
C GLU A 453 -25.11 -11.59 0.43
N ALA A 454 -25.95 -10.60 0.76
CA ALA A 454 -26.46 -10.38 2.12
C ALA A 454 -27.42 -11.45 2.69
N SER A 455 -27.60 -12.59 2.01
CA SER A 455 -28.27 -13.79 2.51
C SER A 455 -27.35 -15.02 2.62
N GLY A 456 -26.03 -14.83 2.48
CA GLY A 456 -25.03 -15.89 2.64
C GLY A 456 -24.96 -16.44 4.08
N PRO A 457 -24.36 -17.63 4.26
CA PRO A 457 -24.15 -18.20 5.58
C PRO A 457 -23.28 -17.29 6.47
N ILE A 458 -23.64 -17.19 7.74
CA ILE A 458 -22.85 -16.47 8.74
C ILE A 458 -21.79 -17.42 9.30
N HIS A 459 -20.52 -17.12 9.08
CA HIS A 459 -19.40 -17.87 9.64
C HIS A 459 -18.83 -17.15 10.86
N GLU A 460 -18.70 -17.84 11.98
CA GLU A 460 -17.89 -17.34 13.11
C GLU A 460 -16.41 -17.39 12.73
N VAL A 461 -15.68 -16.30 12.93
CA VAL A 461 -14.24 -16.21 12.72
C VAL A 461 -13.51 -16.56 14.01
N ALA A 462 -13.85 -15.85 15.09
CA ALA A 462 -13.34 -16.10 16.43
C ALA A 462 -14.29 -15.51 17.48
N SER A 463 -14.36 -16.15 18.64
CA SER A 463 -15.03 -15.65 19.84
C SER A 463 -14.01 -15.35 20.94
N VAL A 464 -14.35 -14.42 21.84
CA VAL A 464 -13.53 -14.04 22.99
C VAL A 464 -14.42 -14.01 24.22
N ASP A 465 -14.17 -14.89 25.18
CA ASP A 465 -14.94 -14.95 26.43
C ASP A 465 -14.59 -13.77 27.36
N ARG A 466 -15.41 -13.57 28.40
CA ARG A 466 -15.31 -12.53 29.45
C ARG A 466 -13.88 -12.37 29.96
N ASP A 467 -13.21 -13.48 30.25
CA ASP A 467 -11.84 -13.53 30.78
C ASP A 467 -10.75 -13.12 29.77
N GLY A 468 -11.09 -12.97 28.49
CA GLY A 468 -10.17 -12.63 27.40
C GLY A 468 -9.64 -13.82 26.61
N THR A 469 -10.04 -15.05 26.95
CA THR A 469 -9.69 -16.27 26.21
C THR A 469 -10.28 -16.25 24.79
N VAL A 470 -9.41 -16.29 23.78
CA VAL A 470 -9.80 -16.33 22.36
C VAL A 470 -10.02 -17.78 21.92
N GLN A 471 -11.08 -18.05 21.17
CA GLN A 471 -11.35 -19.32 20.50
C GLN A 471 -11.60 -19.08 19.00
N HIS A 472 -11.00 -19.91 18.15
CA HIS A 472 -11.17 -19.83 16.70
C HIS A 472 -12.06 -20.97 16.19
N SER A 473 -12.98 -20.64 15.29
CA SER A 473 -13.92 -21.62 14.72
C SER A 473 -13.19 -22.64 13.84
N ALA A 474 -13.84 -23.76 13.53
CA ALA A 474 -13.22 -24.85 12.77
C ALA A 474 -12.71 -24.40 11.37
N ALA A 475 -13.40 -23.48 10.70
CA ALA A 475 -13.03 -23.01 9.36
C ALA A 475 -11.79 -22.08 9.34
N TYR A 476 -11.52 -21.38 10.45
CA TYR A 476 -10.42 -20.41 10.56
C TYR A 476 -9.29 -20.87 11.49
N ARG A 477 -9.44 -22.03 12.14
CA ARG A 477 -8.49 -22.62 13.09
C ARG A 477 -7.09 -22.77 12.52
N ASP A 478 -6.96 -23.28 11.30
CA ASP A 478 -5.66 -23.55 10.70
C ASP A 478 -4.91 -22.25 10.40
N ARG A 479 -5.57 -21.25 9.79
CA ARG A 479 -5.03 -19.90 9.58
C ARG A 479 -4.65 -19.21 10.91
N ALA A 480 -5.46 -19.37 11.95
CA ALA A 480 -5.12 -18.90 13.29
C ALA A 480 -3.87 -19.61 13.87
N SER A 481 -3.71 -20.92 13.64
CA SER A 481 -2.52 -21.67 14.09
C SER A 481 -1.22 -21.21 13.41
N TYR A 482 -1.29 -20.74 12.17
CA TYR A 482 -0.18 -20.10 11.45
C TYR A 482 0.01 -18.61 11.81
N GLY A 483 -0.84 -18.05 12.68
CA GLY A 483 -0.80 -16.66 13.13
C GLY A 483 -1.41 -15.65 12.16
N GLU A 484 -2.08 -16.10 11.08
CA GLU A 484 -2.73 -15.21 10.11
C GLU A 484 -4.01 -14.57 10.63
N ILE A 485 -4.70 -15.22 11.57
CA ILE A 485 -5.93 -14.69 12.18
C ILE A 485 -5.68 -14.51 13.67
N ARG A 486 -5.67 -13.25 14.11
CA ARG A 486 -5.35 -12.85 15.48
C ARG A 486 -6.42 -11.92 16.01
N VAL A 487 -6.89 -12.18 17.24
CA VAL A 487 -7.75 -11.25 17.98
C VAL A 487 -7.02 -10.75 19.21
N GLU A 488 -6.97 -9.44 19.39
CA GLU A 488 -6.28 -8.80 20.52
C GLU A 488 -7.25 -7.98 21.37
N LYS A 489 -7.26 -8.24 22.68
CA LYS A 489 -8.03 -7.48 23.67
C LYS A 489 -7.20 -6.28 24.13
N MET A 490 -7.21 -5.22 23.31
CA MET A 490 -6.45 -3.98 23.55
C MET A 490 -6.85 -3.29 24.84
N ARG A 491 -8.13 -3.37 25.21
CA ARG A 491 -8.73 -2.88 26.46
C ARG A 491 -9.91 -3.77 26.86
N ALA A 492 -10.50 -3.53 28.02
CA ALA A 492 -11.74 -4.19 28.44
C ALA A 492 -12.92 -3.92 27.48
N ASP A 493 -12.93 -2.75 26.83
CA ASP A 493 -13.97 -2.21 25.97
C ASP A 493 -13.63 -2.26 24.46
N THR A 494 -12.40 -2.63 24.10
CA THR A 494 -11.86 -2.46 22.73
C THR A 494 -11.07 -3.70 22.31
N LEU A 495 -11.52 -4.35 21.22
CA LEU A 495 -10.86 -5.50 20.60
C LEU A 495 -10.48 -5.20 19.15
N THR A 496 -9.39 -5.81 18.68
CA THR A 496 -8.96 -5.74 17.28
C THR A 496 -8.90 -7.15 16.70
N LEU A 497 -9.57 -7.37 15.57
CA LEU A 497 -9.38 -8.53 14.68
C LEU A 497 -8.39 -8.12 13.58
N SER A 498 -7.35 -8.92 13.42
CA SER A 498 -6.39 -8.82 12.31
C SER A 498 -6.45 -10.10 11.48
N VAL A 499 -6.77 -9.96 10.20
CA VAL A 499 -6.62 -11.02 9.18
C VAL A 499 -5.45 -10.63 8.29
N TYR A 500 -4.29 -11.20 8.57
CA TYR A 500 -3.09 -11.09 7.74
C TYR A 500 -3.21 -12.01 6.52
N ASN A 501 -2.52 -11.67 5.42
CA ASN A 501 -2.53 -12.44 4.18
C ASN A 501 -3.97 -12.60 3.63
N ALA A 502 -4.66 -11.48 3.47
CA ALA A 502 -6.07 -11.45 3.06
C ALA A 502 -6.29 -12.14 1.70
N LEU A 503 -7.23 -13.07 1.65
CA LEU A 503 -7.59 -13.86 0.46
C LEU A 503 -8.83 -13.26 -0.24
N PRO A 504 -9.10 -13.56 -1.52
CA PRO A 504 -10.35 -13.15 -2.18
C PRO A 504 -11.60 -13.68 -1.46
N SER A 505 -11.51 -14.83 -0.80
CA SER A 505 -12.55 -15.41 0.07
C SER A 505 -12.74 -14.70 1.40
N ASP A 506 -11.89 -13.71 1.74
CA ASP A 506 -12.05 -12.86 2.92
C ASP A 506 -12.88 -11.58 2.57
N GLU A 507 -13.25 -11.36 1.30
CA GLU A 507 -14.16 -10.27 0.92
C GLU A 507 -15.58 -10.51 1.49
N GLY A 508 -16.15 -9.51 2.15
CA GLY A 508 -17.51 -9.62 2.70
C GLY A 508 -17.82 -8.59 3.79
N GLN A 509 -18.93 -8.82 4.49
CA GLN A 509 -19.30 -8.06 5.67
C GLN A 509 -18.73 -8.72 6.93
N TYR A 510 -17.81 -8.02 7.59
CA TYR A 510 -17.34 -8.36 8.92
C TYR A 510 -18.27 -7.75 9.98
N ARG A 511 -18.53 -8.53 11.02
CA ARG A 511 -19.55 -8.24 12.02
C ARG A 511 -19.02 -8.54 13.41
N CYS A 512 -18.93 -7.50 14.25
CA CYS A 512 -18.59 -7.62 15.66
C CYS A 512 -19.89 -7.63 16.47
N THR A 513 -20.14 -8.71 17.20
CA THR A 513 -21.25 -8.82 18.15
C THR A 513 -20.67 -8.81 19.57
N ALA A 514 -21.09 -7.82 20.37
CA ALA A 514 -20.68 -7.68 21.76
C ALA A 514 -21.86 -8.02 22.67
N THR A 515 -21.58 -8.88 23.66
CA THR A 515 -22.55 -9.37 24.64
C THR A 515 -22.14 -8.89 26.02
N GLU A 516 -23.06 -8.25 26.72
CA GLU A 516 -22.81 -7.70 28.05
C GLU A 516 -23.46 -8.55 29.13
N TRP A 517 -22.65 -8.91 30.12
CA TRP A 517 -22.99 -9.82 31.21
C TRP A 517 -22.83 -9.13 32.55
N ILE A 518 -23.78 -9.34 33.45
CA ILE A 518 -23.66 -8.99 34.86
C ILE A 518 -23.61 -10.27 35.69
N GLN A 519 -22.82 -10.25 36.77
CA GLN A 519 -22.70 -11.37 37.68
C GLN A 519 -23.76 -11.25 38.78
N THR A 520 -24.63 -12.24 38.90
CA THR A 520 -25.76 -12.24 39.84
C THR A 520 -25.64 -13.40 40.83
N GLY A 521 -26.05 -13.17 42.08
CA GLY A 521 -25.98 -14.16 43.17
C GLY A 521 -24.99 -13.81 44.27
N THR A 522 -24.48 -14.83 44.95
CA THR A 522 -23.54 -14.74 46.08
C THR A 522 -22.83 -16.10 46.20
N GLU A 523 -21.55 -16.13 46.55
CA GLU A 523 -20.79 -17.39 46.59
C GLU A 523 -21.46 -18.46 47.47
N PRO A 524 -21.53 -19.74 47.01
CA PRO A 524 -20.92 -20.29 45.80
C PRO A 524 -21.72 -20.03 44.50
N ASP A 525 -22.99 -19.67 44.58
CA ASP A 525 -23.90 -19.55 43.44
C ASP A 525 -23.75 -18.17 42.74
N LEU A 526 -22.58 -17.96 42.11
CA LEU A 526 -22.32 -16.84 41.20
C LEU A 526 -22.71 -17.24 39.77
N ASN A 527 -23.84 -16.73 39.29
CA ASN A 527 -24.32 -16.95 37.93
C ASN A 527 -24.07 -15.73 37.04
N TRP A 528 -24.11 -15.91 35.71
CA TRP A 528 -23.89 -14.84 34.73
C TRP A 528 -25.15 -14.61 33.91
N GLU A 529 -25.68 -13.38 33.95
CA GLU A 529 -26.91 -13.00 33.27
C GLU A 529 -26.62 -12.02 32.12
N LYS A 530 -27.10 -12.33 30.92
CA LYS A 530 -26.94 -11.52 29.70
C LYS A 530 -27.90 -10.33 29.73
N ILE A 531 -27.40 -9.14 30.09
CA ILE A 531 -28.20 -7.91 30.16
C ILE A 531 -28.36 -7.19 28.82
N GLY A 532 -27.63 -7.63 27.79
CA GLY A 532 -27.92 -7.26 26.41
C GLY A 532 -26.88 -7.68 25.39
N GLU A 533 -27.15 -7.29 24.15
CA GLU A 533 -26.37 -7.62 22.97
C GLU A 533 -26.50 -6.49 21.95
N LYS A 534 -25.40 -6.16 21.29
CA LYS A 534 -25.38 -5.31 20.11
C LYS A 534 -24.51 -5.94 19.04
N THR A 535 -24.68 -5.44 17.83
CA THR A 535 -23.91 -5.84 16.66
C THR A 535 -23.55 -4.58 15.87
N ALA A 536 -22.28 -4.46 15.48
CA ALA A 536 -21.80 -3.50 14.49
C ALA A 536 -21.20 -4.29 13.31
N ALA A 537 -21.30 -3.74 12.10
CA ALA A 537 -20.84 -4.41 10.88
C ALA A 537 -20.22 -3.41 9.91
N GLU A 538 -19.19 -3.86 9.19
CA GLU A 538 -18.45 -3.11 8.18
C GLU A 538 -18.15 -4.02 6.98
N THR A 539 -18.06 -3.44 5.79
CA THR A 539 -17.86 -4.21 4.54
C THR A 539 -16.46 -3.98 4.00
N ILE A 540 -15.71 -5.07 3.80
CA ILE A 540 -14.33 -5.05 3.31
C ILE A 540 -14.29 -5.68 1.92
N GLY A 541 -13.88 -4.90 0.92
CA GLY A 541 -13.56 -5.40 -0.41
C GLY A 541 -12.12 -5.88 -0.50
N VAL A 542 -11.89 -7.06 -1.08
CA VAL A 542 -10.53 -7.57 -1.35
C VAL A 542 -10.23 -7.50 -2.84
N LYS A 543 -9.28 -6.64 -3.22
CA LYS A 543 -8.83 -6.49 -4.62
C LYS A 543 -7.82 -7.59 -4.94
N THR A 544 -8.23 -8.53 -5.79
CA THR A 544 -7.42 -9.67 -6.22
C THR A 544 -6.09 -9.23 -6.83
N VAL A 545 -5.03 -10.02 -6.63
CA VAL A 545 -3.73 -9.76 -7.25
C VAL A 545 -3.87 -9.69 -8.78
N GLU A 546 -4.68 -10.57 -9.37
CA GLU A 546 -4.94 -10.63 -10.82
C GLU A 546 -5.43 -9.31 -11.43
N SER A 547 -6.20 -8.52 -10.67
CA SER A 547 -6.73 -7.21 -11.10
C SER A 547 -5.67 -6.11 -11.22
N SER A 548 -4.50 -6.31 -10.61
CA SER A 548 -3.41 -5.31 -10.53
C SER A 548 -2.08 -5.80 -11.13
N PHE A 549 -2.00 -7.08 -11.47
CA PHE A 549 -0.88 -7.74 -12.14
C PHE A 549 -0.79 -7.34 -13.62
N MET A 550 0.14 -6.43 -13.94
CA MET A 550 0.40 -6.00 -15.32
C MET A 550 1.71 -6.59 -15.87
N LEU A 551 1.69 -6.97 -17.15
CA LEU A 551 2.84 -7.51 -17.87
C LEU A 551 3.07 -6.75 -19.18
N SER A 552 4.33 -6.41 -19.48
CA SER A 552 4.69 -5.75 -20.74
C SER A 552 6.08 -6.16 -21.21
N ALA A 553 6.23 -6.42 -22.51
CA ALA A 553 7.52 -6.69 -23.15
C ALA A 553 8.00 -5.43 -23.89
N SER A 554 9.28 -5.09 -23.72
CA SER A 554 9.87 -3.89 -24.31
C SER A 554 11.29 -4.15 -24.82
N SER A 555 11.68 -3.43 -25.87
CA SER A 555 13.06 -3.34 -26.37
C SER A 555 13.43 -1.88 -26.53
N ARG A 556 14.72 -1.56 -26.37
CA ARG A 556 15.27 -0.24 -26.74
C ARG A 556 15.67 -0.16 -28.21
N THR A 557 15.82 -1.32 -28.86
CA THR A 557 16.31 -1.50 -30.23
C THR A 557 15.43 -2.54 -30.93
N PRO A 558 14.19 -2.17 -31.34
CA PRO A 558 13.28 -3.09 -32.03
C PRO A 558 13.69 -3.35 -33.48
N SER A 559 14.48 -2.45 -34.08
CA SER A 559 15.22 -2.70 -35.31
C SER A 559 16.71 -2.62 -35.00
N ILE A 560 17.48 -3.56 -35.52
CA ILE A 560 18.95 -3.66 -35.36
C ILE A 560 19.61 -4.04 -36.69
N SER A 561 20.92 -3.85 -36.81
CA SER A 561 21.69 -4.31 -37.97
C SER A 561 22.00 -5.81 -37.85
N TYR A 562 22.19 -6.46 -38.98
CA TYR A 562 22.75 -7.82 -39.05
C TYR A 562 24.09 -7.90 -38.29
N GLY A 563 24.20 -8.79 -37.31
CA GLY A 563 25.39 -8.94 -36.46
C GLY A 563 25.43 -8.08 -35.19
N ASP A 564 24.48 -7.14 -35.00
CA ASP A 564 24.32 -6.42 -33.72
C ASP A 564 23.80 -7.35 -32.61
N SER A 565 23.69 -6.82 -31.38
CA SER A 565 23.09 -7.51 -30.24
C SER A 565 21.91 -6.71 -29.70
N PHE A 566 20.84 -7.40 -29.27
CA PHE A 566 19.64 -6.75 -28.73
C PHE A 566 19.22 -7.28 -27.36
N ASP A 567 18.49 -6.44 -26.64
CA ASP A 567 17.93 -6.70 -25.32
C ASP A 567 16.41 -6.58 -25.35
N ILE A 568 15.71 -7.65 -24.97
CA ILE A 568 14.28 -7.61 -24.68
C ILE A 568 14.04 -7.76 -23.17
N LEU A 569 13.09 -6.99 -22.66
CA LEU A 569 12.84 -6.82 -21.24
C LEU A 569 11.36 -7.04 -20.94
N CYS A 570 11.07 -8.11 -20.20
CA CYS A 570 9.76 -8.41 -19.65
C CYS A 570 9.62 -7.69 -18.32
N LEU A 571 8.75 -6.69 -18.29
CA LEU A 571 8.39 -5.89 -17.12
C LEU A 571 7.13 -6.50 -16.50
N VAL A 572 7.31 -7.34 -15.49
CA VAL A 572 6.23 -7.65 -14.54
C VAL A 572 6.10 -6.41 -13.63
N LYS A 573 4.89 -5.88 -13.47
CA LYS A 573 4.63 -4.74 -12.57
C LYS A 573 3.71 -5.18 -11.42
N PRO A 574 4.27 -5.66 -10.29
CA PRO A 574 3.46 -5.88 -9.11
C PRO A 574 3.06 -4.53 -8.50
N ARG A 575 1.79 -4.37 -8.17
CA ARG A 575 1.31 -3.32 -7.23
C ARG A 575 1.17 -3.84 -5.80
N HIS A 576 1.68 -5.04 -5.54
CA HIS A 576 1.36 -5.90 -4.41
C HIS A 576 2.64 -6.53 -3.83
N ASN A 577 2.49 -7.17 -2.66
CA ASN A 577 3.54 -7.75 -1.84
C ASN A 577 4.61 -8.55 -2.65
N PRO A 578 5.92 -8.23 -2.56
CA PRO A 578 6.98 -8.88 -3.35
C PRO A 578 7.28 -10.32 -2.94
N ARG A 579 6.52 -10.90 -2.00
CA ARG A 579 6.67 -12.30 -1.55
C ARG A 579 5.94 -13.33 -2.43
N VAL A 580 5.09 -12.90 -3.36
CA VAL A 580 4.39 -13.80 -4.31
C VAL A 580 5.38 -14.23 -5.41
N PRO A 581 5.76 -15.52 -5.53
CA PRO A 581 6.73 -15.95 -6.53
C PRO A 581 6.13 -15.94 -7.95
N THR A 582 6.77 -15.21 -8.86
CA THR A 582 6.48 -15.21 -10.30
C THR A 582 7.37 -16.22 -11.03
N SER A 583 6.78 -17.06 -11.90
CA SER A 583 7.52 -17.69 -13.00
C SER A 583 7.27 -16.93 -14.30
N VAL A 584 8.31 -16.76 -15.13
CA VAL A 584 8.23 -15.97 -16.38
C VAL A 584 8.86 -16.72 -17.54
N THR A 585 8.10 -16.95 -18.60
CA THR A 585 8.52 -17.65 -19.80
C THR A 585 8.63 -16.68 -20.98
N TRP A 586 9.78 -16.67 -21.65
CA TRP A 586 9.93 -15.99 -22.93
C TRP A 586 9.48 -16.88 -24.08
N ARG A 587 8.72 -16.31 -25.01
CA ARG A 587 8.13 -16.95 -26.19
C ARG A 587 8.56 -16.27 -27.47
N PHE A 588 8.71 -17.04 -28.53
CA PHE A 588 9.09 -16.54 -29.86
C PHE A 588 8.25 -17.15 -30.98
N MET A 589 8.11 -16.38 -32.06
CA MET A 589 7.52 -16.73 -33.33
C MET A 589 8.38 -16.07 -34.43
N ALA A 590 9.01 -16.87 -35.28
CA ALA A 590 9.86 -16.37 -36.37
C ALA A 590 9.05 -15.62 -37.44
N TYR A 591 9.73 -14.83 -38.28
CA TYR A 591 9.11 -14.14 -39.42
C TYR A 591 9.16 -14.94 -40.74
N GLU A 592 10.23 -15.70 -40.99
CA GLU A 592 10.42 -16.50 -42.21
C GLU A 592 10.29 -18.00 -41.88
N GLY A 593 9.21 -18.63 -42.35
CA GLY A 593 8.92 -20.08 -42.24
C GLY A 593 7.44 -20.39 -42.44
N GLU A 594 7.10 -21.36 -43.31
CA GLU A 594 5.70 -21.69 -43.63
C GLU A 594 4.99 -22.52 -42.54
N ASP A 595 5.76 -23.15 -41.64
CA ASP A 595 5.23 -23.98 -40.55
C ASP A 595 4.94 -23.19 -39.26
N GLN A 596 3.65 -23.03 -38.99
CA GLN A 596 3.02 -22.73 -37.70
C GLN A 596 3.12 -21.28 -37.17
N GLU A 597 1.97 -20.59 -37.11
CA GLU A 597 1.74 -19.38 -36.30
C GLU A 597 1.72 -19.66 -34.77
N THR A 598 2.54 -20.59 -34.28
CA THR A 598 2.60 -20.98 -32.86
C THR A 598 3.79 -20.33 -32.16
N PHE A 599 3.54 -19.67 -31.03
CA PHE A 599 4.59 -19.27 -30.11
C PHE A 599 5.25 -20.51 -29.47
N LYS A 600 6.58 -20.57 -29.50
CA LYS A 600 7.40 -21.62 -28.88
C LYS A 600 8.16 -21.06 -27.69
N ASP A 601 8.26 -21.85 -26.62
CA ASP A 601 8.90 -21.45 -25.36
C ASP A 601 10.43 -21.50 -25.49
N LEU A 602 11.10 -20.41 -25.11
CA LEU A 602 12.55 -20.26 -25.18
C LEU A 602 13.23 -20.59 -23.85
N VAL A 603 12.78 -19.90 -22.80
CA VAL A 603 13.33 -20.01 -21.45
C VAL A 603 12.29 -19.59 -20.42
N THR A 604 12.11 -20.43 -19.42
CA THR A 604 11.29 -20.22 -18.24
C THR A 604 12.21 -19.93 -17.05
N PHE A 605 12.03 -18.76 -16.44
CA PHE A 605 12.42 -18.55 -15.05
C PHE A 605 11.37 -19.21 -14.17
N THR A 606 11.75 -20.23 -13.40
CA THR A 606 10.84 -20.85 -12.42
C THR A 606 10.61 -19.89 -11.25
N ARG A 607 9.60 -20.17 -10.43
CA ARG A 607 9.32 -19.34 -9.24
C ARG A 607 10.44 -19.49 -8.20
N GLU A 608 11.07 -20.68 -8.12
CA GLU A 608 12.29 -20.98 -7.35
C GLU A 608 13.52 -20.21 -7.82
N GLY A 609 13.49 -19.65 -9.04
CA GLY A 609 14.61 -18.90 -9.63
C GLY A 609 15.61 -19.75 -10.42
N THR A 610 15.29 -21.02 -10.68
CA THR A 610 16.02 -21.83 -11.68
C THR A 610 15.68 -21.39 -13.11
N LEU A 611 16.54 -21.75 -14.05
CA LEU A 611 16.37 -21.50 -15.48
C LEU A 611 16.10 -22.83 -16.20
N GLU A 612 14.98 -22.92 -16.89
CA GLU A 612 14.58 -24.06 -17.72
C GLU A 612 14.51 -23.58 -19.17
N TRP A 613 15.30 -24.18 -20.06
CA TRP A 613 15.28 -23.84 -21.50
C TRP A 613 14.27 -24.73 -22.22
N GLY A 614 13.52 -24.15 -23.16
CA GLY A 614 12.56 -24.87 -23.99
C GLY A 614 13.21 -25.50 -25.23
N ASP A 615 12.40 -26.26 -25.98
CA ASP A 615 12.88 -27.08 -27.11
C ASP A 615 13.46 -26.27 -28.28
N GLN A 616 13.10 -24.98 -28.41
CA GLN A 616 13.63 -24.11 -29.47
C GLN A 616 14.71 -23.16 -28.95
N LEU A 617 15.97 -23.49 -29.23
CA LEU A 617 17.11 -22.61 -28.99
C LEU A 617 17.29 -21.62 -30.15
N ILE A 618 17.11 -20.32 -29.89
CA ILE A 618 17.47 -19.25 -30.83
C ILE A 618 18.99 -19.06 -30.80
N GLY A 619 19.64 -19.49 -31.89
CA GLY A 619 21.09 -19.68 -31.94
C GLY A 619 21.55 -20.83 -31.01
N LEU A 620 22.77 -21.31 -31.23
CA LEU A 620 23.39 -22.20 -30.23
C LEU A 620 23.57 -21.39 -28.93
N GLY A 621 23.19 -21.97 -27.79
CA GLY A 621 22.93 -21.29 -26.50
C GLY A 621 24.11 -20.57 -25.82
N THR A 622 25.21 -20.32 -26.53
CA THR A 622 26.30 -19.42 -26.13
C THR A 622 26.04 -17.96 -26.53
N ARG A 623 25.06 -17.69 -27.41
CA ARG A 623 24.70 -16.34 -27.88
C ARG A 623 23.51 -15.70 -27.15
N THR A 624 22.68 -16.50 -26.49
CA THR A 624 21.60 -16.02 -25.61
C THR A 624 22.12 -15.88 -24.18
N THR A 625 21.78 -14.78 -23.51
CA THR A 625 22.03 -14.61 -22.06
C THR A 625 20.80 -14.05 -21.38
N VAL A 626 20.41 -14.65 -20.25
CA VAL A 626 19.18 -14.33 -19.52
C VAL A 626 19.53 -13.83 -18.12
N ASP A 627 18.90 -12.75 -17.69
CA ASP A 627 19.20 -12.06 -16.43
C ASP A 627 17.90 -11.70 -15.68
N ARG A 628 17.95 -11.79 -14.34
CA ARG A 628 16.86 -11.49 -13.41
C ARG A 628 17.40 -10.59 -12.29
N SER A 629 17.00 -9.32 -12.32
CA SER A 629 17.33 -8.40 -11.23
C SER A 629 16.75 -8.93 -9.90
N HIS A 630 17.55 -8.89 -8.83
CA HIS A 630 17.13 -9.37 -7.51
C HIS A 630 16.11 -8.46 -6.82
N PHE A 631 15.94 -7.22 -7.28
CA PHE A 631 15.07 -6.21 -6.67
C PHE A 631 13.99 -5.67 -7.62
N ASN A 632 14.24 -5.66 -8.93
CA ASN A 632 13.25 -5.28 -9.92
C ASN A 632 12.65 -6.51 -10.58
N THR A 633 11.34 -6.48 -10.82
CA THR A 633 10.55 -7.54 -11.46
C THR A 633 10.73 -7.56 -12.99
N ASN A 634 12.01 -7.53 -13.38
CA ASN A 634 12.51 -7.31 -14.72
C ASN A 634 13.29 -8.54 -15.17
N PHE A 635 12.78 -9.23 -16.20
CA PHE A 635 13.37 -10.44 -16.76
C PHE A 635 13.91 -10.11 -18.15
N ARG A 636 15.23 -10.13 -18.31
CA ARG A 636 15.93 -9.70 -19.53
C ARG A 636 16.40 -10.92 -20.32
N LEU A 637 16.05 -10.98 -21.60
CA LEU A 637 16.72 -11.87 -22.56
C LEU A 637 17.56 -11.01 -23.50
N SER A 638 18.84 -11.35 -23.62
CA SER A 638 19.80 -10.69 -24.51
C SER A 638 20.23 -11.68 -25.59
N VAL A 639 20.28 -11.25 -26.85
CA VAL A 639 20.70 -12.09 -27.98
C VAL A 639 21.88 -11.41 -28.68
N LYS A 640 22.99 -12.13 -28.82
CA LYS A 640 24.25 -11.62 -29.38
C LYS A 640 24.48 -12.06 -30.82
N ARG A 641 24.87 -11.10 -31.68
CA ARG A 641 25.07 -11.27 -33.12
C ARG A 641 23.81 -11.84 -33.78
N ALA A 642 22.75 -11.04 -33.90
CA ALA A 642 21.49 -11.48 -34.49
C ALA A 642 21.59 -11.57 -36.02
N GLY A 643 21.06 -12.64 -36.60
CA GLY A 643 20.84 -12.83 -38.03
C GLY A 643 19.34 -12.83 -38.37
N PRO A 644 18.94 -13.26 -39.58
CA PRO A 644 17.54 -13.27 -39.99
C PRO A 644 16.66 -14.21 -39.16
N ARG A 645 17.26 -15.26 -38.56
CA ARG A 645 16.53 -16.31 -37.81
C ARG A 645 16.08 -15.85 -36.43
N GLU A 646 16.73 -14.81 -35.89
CA GLU A 646 16.34 -14.11 -34.66
C GLU A 646 15.19 -13.11 -34.90
N ALA A 647 14.87 -12.77 -36.16
CA ALA A 647 13.81 -11.82 -36.49
C ALA A 647 12.42 -12.44 -36.36
N GLY A 648 11.50 -11.73 -35.70
CA GLY A 648 10.18 -12.26 -35.38
C GLY A 648 9.48 -11.52 -34.26
N LYS A 649 8.41 -12.13 -33.75
CA LYS A 649 7.61 -11.63 -32.63
C LYS A 649 8.04 -12.33 -31.35
N TYR A 650 8.39 -11.55 -30.34
CA TYR A 650 8.65 -12.00 -28.98
C TYR A 650 7.48 -11.63 -28.07
N GLN A 651 7.20 -12.47 -27.09
CA GLN A 651 6.22 -12.23 -26.03
C GLN A 651 6.76 -12.83 -24.74
N CYS A 652 6.40 -12.29 -23.58
CA CYS A 652 6.58 -13.02 -22.31
C CYS A 652 5.22 -13.39 -21.71
N THR A 653 5.19 -14.52 -21.03
CA THR A 653 4.09 -14.92 -20.16
C THR A 653 4.57 -14.98 -18.73
N ALA A 654 3.73 -14.56 -17.79
CA ALA A 654 4.07 -14.57 -16.37
C ALA A 654 2.92 -15.17 -15.57
N VAL A 655 3.27 -16.08 -14.66
CA VAL A 655 2.34 -16.80 -13.80
C VAL A 655 2.70 -16.52 -12.34
N LEU A 656 1.70 -16.16 -11.54
CA LEU A 656 1.84 -15.92 -10.11
C LEU A 656 1.40 -17.16 -9.32
N TRP A 657 2.20 -17.56 -8.34
CA TRP A 657 1.96 -18.75 -7.53
C TRP A 657 1.70 -18.39 -6.07
N ARG A 658 0.61 -18.92 -5.48
CA ARG A 658 0.36 -18.88 -4.03
C ARG A 658 0.77 -20.22 -3.43
N LYS A 659 1.48 -20.21 -2.31
CA LYS A 659 1.73 -21.42 -1.51
C LYS A 659 0.54 -21.67 -0.61
N ASN A 660 0.03 -22.89 -0.63
CA ASN A 660 -1.06 -23.35 0.23
C ASN A 660 -0.49 -23.94 1.54
N TYR A 661 -1.32 -24.05 2.59
CA TYR A 661 -0.88 -24.52 3.92
C TYR A 661 -0.47 -26.00 3.96
N ASP A 662 -0.91 -26.81 2.99
CA ASP A 662 -0.48 -28.20 2.75
C ASP A 662 0.88 -28.30 2.02
N ASN A 663 1.51 -27.17 1.71
CA ASN A 663 2.70 -27.01 0.84
C ASN A 663 2.46 -27.26 -0.67
N SER A 664 1.22 -27.48 -1.11
CA SER A 664 0.89 -27.39 -2.53
C SER A 664 0.93 -25.92 -3.01
N TRP A 665 0.79 -25.71 -4.30
CA TRP A 665 0.84 -24.38 -4.90
C TRP A 665 -0.29 -24.19 -5.91
N THR A 666 -0.93 -23.03 -5.86
CA THR A 666 -2.03 -22.64 -6.77
C THR A 666 -1.58 -21.54 -7.71
N GLU A 667 -2.02 -21.63 -8.97
CA GLU A 667 -1.96 -20.55 -9.94
C GLU A 667 -2.96 -19.46 -9.51
N VAL A 668 -2.49 -18.21 -9.38
CA VAL A 668 -3.27 -17.05 -8.93
C VAL A 668 -3.70 -16.18 -10.09
N ALA A 669 -2.78 -15.99 -11.03
CA ALA A 669 -2.97 -15.16 -12.21
C ALA A 669 -1.96 -15.55 -13.28
N ASN A 670 -2.38 -15.47 -14.54
CA ASN A 670 -1.57 -15.79 -15.71
C ASN A 670 -1.85 -14.74 -16.78
N ARG A 671 -0.79 -14.07 -17.24
CA ARG A 671 -0.89 -12.97 -18.20
C ARG A 671 0.16 -13.12 -19.30
N THR A 672 -0.23 -12.75 -20.51
CA THR A 672 0.61 -12.58 -21.68
C THR A 672 0.95 -11.10 -21.88
N SER A 673 2.15 -10.78 -22.33
CA SER A 673 2.55 -9.41 -22.61
C SER A 673 1.97 -8.89 -23.93
N ASN A 674 2.13 -7.59 -24.19
CA ASN A 674 2.10 -7.10 -25.57
C ASN A 674 3.12 -7.88 -26.44
N LEU A 675 2.82 -7.99 -27.74
CA LEU A 675 3.78 -8.49 -28.72
C LEU A 675 4.90 -7.48 -28.94
N LEU A 676 6.12 -7.98 -29.16
CA LEU A 676 7.33 -7.20 -29.39
C LEU A 676 8.01 -7.71 -30.67
N GLY A 677 7.85 -7.00 -31.78
CA GLY A 677 8.57 -7.30 -33.01
C GLY A 677 10.04 -6.91 -32.90
N ILE A 678 10.94 -7.82 -33.27
CA ILE A 678 12.36 -7.53 -33.50
C ILE A 678 12.65 -7.77 -34.99
N ASN A 679 13.20 -6.76 -35.64
CA ASN A 679 13.59 -6.77 -37.06
C ASN A 679 15.11 -6.67 -37.20
N VAL A 680 15.70 -7.50 -38.06
CA VAL A 680 17.14 -7.53 -38.33
C VAL A 680 17.39 -7.04 -39.76
N ILE A 681 17.92 -5.83 -39.86
CA ILE A 681 18.16 -5.13 -41.12
C ILE A 681 19.43 -5.72 -41.77
N ARG A 682 19.24 -6.39 -42.93
CA ARG A 682 20.34 -6.85 -43.79
C ARG A 682 21.09 -5.64 -44.39
N PRO A 683 22.43 -5.66 -44.49
CA PRO A 683 23.20 -4.55 -45.06
C PRO A 683 23.01 -4.44 -46.58
N GLU A 684 22.93 -3.22 -47.10
CA GLU A 684 22.83 -2.98 -48.55
C GLU A 684 24.17 -3.19 -49.26
N SER A 685 24.18 -4.01 -50.31
CA SER A 685 25.36 -4.17 -51.17
C SER A 685 25.60 -2.94 -52.04
N GLN A 686 26.87 -2.56 -52.16
CA GLN A 686 27.39 -1.51 -53.03
C GLN A 686 28.23 -2.09 -54.18
N LEU A 687 28.18 -3.41 -54.43
CA LEU A 687 28.94 -4.10 -55.48
C LEU A 687 28.74 -3.46 -56.85
N LYS A 688 29.83 -3.09 -57.53
CA LYS A 688 29.81 -2.57 -58.92
C LYS A 688 31.00 -3.08 -59.73
N VAL A 689 30.74 -3.76 -60.84
CA VAL A 689 31.73 -4.33 -61.77
C VAL A 689 31.96 -3.38 -62.95
N GLN A 690 33.16 -3.42 -63.55
CA GLN A 690 33.54 -2.54 -64.65
C GLN A 690 32.75 -2.85 -65.95
N LYS A 691 31.91 -1.90 -66.38
CA LYS A 691 31.00 -2.06 -67.55
C LYS A 691 31.54 -1.50 -68.88
N THR A 692 32.86 -1.37 -69.02
CA THR A 692 33.48 -0.91 -70.27
C THR A 692 33.59 -2.06 -71.26
N ASN A 693 32.86 -1.99 -72.38
CA ASN A 693 33.04 -2.94 -73.49
C ASN A 693 34.43 -2.77 -74.13
N GLN A 694 35.02 -3.86 -74.59
CA GLN A 694 36.31 -3.87 -75.29
C GLN A 694 36.22 -4.72 -76.56
N SER A 695 37.13 -4.50 -77.51
CA SER A 695 37.34 -5.37 -78.67
C SER A 695 38.83 -5.62 -78.83
N GLN A 696 39.21 -6.89 -78.90
CA GLN A 696 40.60 -7.35 -78.94
C GLN A 696 40.75 -8.34 -80.11
N VAL A 697 41.82 -8.19 -80.89
CA VAL A 697 42.12 -9.05 -82.05
C VAL A 697 43.41 -9.79 -81.79
N TYR A 698 43.39 -11.09 -82.06
CA TYR A 698 44.44 -12.05 -81.77
C TYR A 698 44.75 -12.90 -82.99
N LEU A 699 45.92 -13.53 -83.02
CA LEU A 699 46.29 -14.55 -84.01
C LEU A 699 46.06 -15.95 -83.44
N GLU A 700 45.94 -16.97 -84.30
CA GLU A 700 45.91 -18.38 -83.86
C GLU A 700 47.17 -18.75 -83.04
N ASP A 701 47.02 -19.74 -82.16
CA ASP A 701 47.95 -20.18 -81.09
C ASP A 701 48.36 -19.11 -80.04
N SER A 702 47.96 -17.84 -80.20
CA SER A 702 48.28 -16.78 -79.24
C SER A 702 47.52 -16.89 -77.90
N ARG A 703 47.91 -16.06 -76.92
CA ARG A 703 47.38 -16.08 -75.54
C ARG A 703 46.40 -14.92 -75.29
N VAL A 704 45.11 -15.24 -75.22
CA VAL A 704 44.02 -14.27 -74.95
C VAL A 704 43.92 -14.03 -73.44
N ARG A 705 43.72 -12.77 -73.02
CA ARG A 705 43.64 -12.39 -71.59
C ARG A 705 42.54 -11.35 -71.33
N ILE A 706 41.56 -11.72 -70.52
CA ILE A 706 40.36 -10.92 -70.26
C ILE A 706 40.30 -10.59 -68.76
N ASN A 707 40.08 -9.31 -68.44
CA ASN A 707 40.12 -8.80 -67.07
C ASN A 707 38.71 -8.46 -66.55
N CYS A 708 38.34 -9.01 -65.40
CA CYS A 708 37.11 -8.73 -64.65
C CYS A 708 37.48 -7.91 -63.42
N SER A 709 37.06 -6.63 -63.37
CA SER A 709 37.42 -5.71 -62.29
C SER A 709 36.21 -5.22 -61.49
N ILE A 710 36.36 -5.20 -60.16
CA ILE A 710 35.37 -4.71 -59.20
C ILE A 710 35.72 -3.26 -58.85
N THR A 711 34.89 -2.33 -59.30
CA THR A 711 35.08 -0.89 -59.09
C THR A 711 34.69 -0.46 -57.68
N PHE A 712 33.58 -0.99 -57.16
CA PHE A 712 33.10 -0.76 -55.79
C PHE A 712 32.74 -2.10 -55.13
N ARG A 713 33.03 -2.21 -53.82
CA ARG A 713 32.81 -3.38 -52.95
C ARG A 713 32.16 -2.89 -51.66
N SER A 714 31.27 -3.69 -51.08
CA SER A 714 30.46 -3.29 -49.92
C SER A 714 31.28 -3.19 -48.63
N ASP A 715 31.99 -4.26 -48.27
CA ASP A 715 32.81 -4.32 -47.03
C ASP A 715 34.10 -5.13 -47.27
N LEU A 716 34.99 -5.17 -46.27
CA LEU A 716 36.20 -6.00 -46.27
C LEU A 716 35.92 -7.48 -45.99
N ASP A 717 34.85 -7.78 -45.25
CA ASP A 717 34.49 -9.15 -44.84
C ASP A 717 33.59 -9.90 -45.85
N THR A 718 32.97 -9.21 -46.82
CA THR A 718 32.24 -9.87 -47.90
C THR A 718 33.17 -10.70 -48.78
N GLN A 719 32.75 -11.87 -49.24
CA GLN A 719 33.53 -12.69 -50.18
C GLN A 719 32.85 -12.73 -51.53
N HIS A 720 33.60 -13.03 -52.59
CA HIS A 720 33.09 -13.05 -53.96
C HIS A 720 33.28 -14.42 -54.60
N SER A 721 32.29 -14.87 -55.39
CA SER A 721 32.51 -15.85 -56.46
C SER A 721 32.37 -15.15 -57.82
N VAL A 722 33.07 -15.64 -58.84
CA VAL A 722 33.17 -15.01 -60.16
C VAL A 722 32.98 -16.04 -61.25
N LEU A 723 31.87 -15.91 -61.98
CA LEU A 723 31.48 -16.76 -63.09
C LEU A 723 31.91 -16.08 -64.40
N TRP A 724 32.44 -16.85 -65.34
CA TRP A 724 32.87 -16.37 -66.66
C TRP A 724 32.00 -16.98 -67.76
N PHE A 725 31.45 -16.12 -68.61
CA PHE A 725 30.54 -16.50 -69.67
C PHE A 725 31.09 -16.11 -71.04
N VAL A 726 30.70 -16.87 -72.07
CA VAL A 726 30.97 -16.58 -73.47
C VAL A 726 29.70 -16.70 -74.31
N ARG A 727 29.55 -15.82 -75.30
CA ARG A 727 28.58 -15.94 -76.38
C ARG A 727 29.35 -16.11 -77.68
N ARG A 728 29.14 -17.22 -78.38
CA ARG A 728 29.89 -17.58 -79.59
C ARG A 728 29.60 -16.62 -80.75
N ALA A 729 30.58 -16.41 -81.64
CA ALA A 729 30.36 -15.62 -82.87
C ALA A 729 29.59 -16.39 -83.96
N ALA A 730 29.51 -17.72 -83.86
CA ALA A 730 28.84 -18.60 -84.82
C ALA A 730 28.04 -19.70 -84.10
N GLY A 731 26.77 -19.40 -83.80
CA GLY A 731 25.82 -20.31 -83.15
C GLY A 731 25.37 -19.83 -81.76
N SER A 732 24.09 -20.06 -81.45
CA SER A 732 23.38 -19.77 -80.18
C SER A 732 23.48 -18.35 -79.61
N GLU A 733 22.34 -17.69 -79.37
CA GLU A 733 22.33 -16.41 -78.63
C GLU A 733 22.49 -16.58 -77.10
N ALA A 734 22.55 -17.81 -76.60
CA ALA A 734 22.72 -18.10 -75.16
C ALA A 734 24.14 -17.79 -74.67
N ASP A 735 24.24 -17.30 -73.44
CA ASP A 735 25.52 -17.11 -72.75
C ASP A 735 25.93 -18.41 -72.03
N GLU A 736 27.02 -19.01 -72.46
CA GLU A 736 27.50 -20.32 -72.00
C GLU A 736 28.56 -20.15 -70.91
N LEU A 737 28.43 -20.91 -69.81
CA LEU A 737 29.34 -20.83 -68.66
C LEU A 737 30.66 -21.55 -68.95
N LEU A 738 31.77 -20.82 -68.95
CA LEU A 738 33.12 -21.39 -69.06
C LEU A 738 33.60 -21.96 -67.73
N LEU A 739 33.53 -21.16 -66.66
CA LEU A 739 33.96 -21.56 -65.32
C LEU A 739 33.44 -20.61 -64.22
N GLU A 740 33.38 -21.11 -62.99
CA GLU A 740 33.25 -20.34 -61.76
C GLU A 740 34.54 -20.42 -60.93
N ILE A 741 35.02 -19.26 -60.47
CA ILE A 741 35.93 -19.13 -59.32
C ILE A 741 35.04 -19.06 -58.08
N GLU A 742 35.00 -20.12 -57.29
CA GLU A 742 34.20 -20.18 -56.06
C GLU A 742 34.64 -19.14 -55.02
N ARG A 743 33.75 -18.88 -54.05
CA ARG A 743 34.05 -18.14 -52.82
C ARG A 743 35.28 -18.69 -52.06
N SER A 744 35.51 -20.01 -52.16
CA SER A 744 36.66 -20.74 -51.61
C SER A 744 37.99 -20.47 -52.33
N GLY A 745 37.95 -19.94 -53.56
CA GLY A 745 39.07 -19.89 -54.50
C GLY A 745 39.22 -21.13 -55.37
N ALA A 746 38.38 -22.17 -55.21
CA ALA A 746 38.37 -23.33 -56.09
C ALA A 746 37.84 -22.98 -57.49
N LEU A 747 38.33 -23.70 -58.51
CA LEU A 747 37.88 -23.58 -59.89
C LEU A 747 36.90 -24.71 -60.24
N LYS A 748 35.73 -24.35 -60.75
CA LYS A 748 34.76 -25.25 -61.37
C LYS A 748 34.61 -24.87 -62.83
N TYR A 749 34.77 -25.81 -63.75
CA TYR A 749 34.49 -25.59 -65.17
C TYR A 749 33.00 -25.86 -65.44
N GLY A 750 32.41 -25.13 -66.39
CA GLY A 750 31.07 -25.39 -66.90
C GLY A 750 31.10 -26.35 -68.09
N ASP A 751 29.95 -26.94 -68.43
CA ASP A 751 29.86 -28.06 -69.37
C ASP A 751 30.49 -27.76 -70.74
N TYR A 752 30.25 -26.56 -71.28
CA TYR A 752 30.84 -26.07 -72.53
C TYR A 752 32.38 -26.12 -72.55
N ALA A 753 33.03 -25.92 -71.40
CA ALA A 753 34.49 -25.95 -71.30
C ALA A 753 35.07 -27.38 -71.25
N ASP A 754 34.27 -28.38 -70.90
CA ASP A 754 34.61 -29.80 -71.07
C ASP A 754 34.29 -30.27 -72.51
N GLU A 755 33.18 -29.83 -73.11
CA GLU A 755 32.77 -30.17 -74.49
C GLU A 755 33.81 -29.75 -75.55
N GLU A 756 34.17 -28.46 -75.62
CA GLU A 756 35.18 -27.94 -76.57
C GLU A 756 36.63 -28.17 -76.11
N ARG A 757 36.85 -29.02 -75.08
CA ARG A 757 38.17 -29.33 -74.47
C ARG A 757 38.91 -28.10 -73.93
N LEU A 758 38.21 -26.98 -73.76
CA LEU A 758 38.76 -25.70 -73.32
C LEU A 758 39.36 -25.76 -71.92
N ARG A 759 38.95 -26.70 -71.05
CA ARG A 759 39.50 -26.91 -69.70
C ARG A 759 41.02 -27.10 -69.62
N LEU A 760 41.67 -27.58 -70.67
CA LEU A 760 43.14 -27.67 -70.74
C LEU A 760 43.82 -26.38 -71.21
N ARG A 761 43.05 -25.46 -71.79
CA ARG A 761 43.50 -24.23 -72.46
C ARG A 761 43.13 -22.98 -71.68
N VAL A 762 41.99 -22.97 -70.98
CA VAL A 762 41.44 -21.88 -70.19
C VAL A 762 41.88 -22.01 -68.73
N GLN A 763 42.41 -20.91 -68.20
CA GLN A 763 42.84 -20.74 -66.81
C GLN A 763 42.19 -19.49 -66.24
N ALA A 764 41.88 -19.45 -64.95
CA ALA A 764 41.39 -18.24 -64.30
C ALA A 764 42.08 -17.98 -62.96
N GLU A 765 42.45 -16.72 -62.73
CA GLU A 765 43.31 -16.29 -61.63
C GLU A 765 42.67 -15.13 -60.85
N LYS A 766 42.79 -15.18 -59.52
CA LYS A 766 42.41 -14.08 -58.61
C LYS A 766 43.66 -13.31 -58.21
N LEU A 767 43.97 -12.25 -58.95
CA LEU A 767 45.19 -11.45 -58.74
C LEU A 767 45.06 -10.45 -57.59
N SER A 768 43.83 -10.00 -57.29
CA SER A 768 43.54 -9.22 -56.09
C SER A 768 42.08 -9.40 -55.66
N PRO A 769 41.65 -8.90 -54.49
CA PRO A 769 40.24 -8.90 -54.10
C PRO A 769 39.30 -8.18 -55.07
N ARG A 770 39.83 -7.37 -55.99
CA ARG A 770 39.08 -6.60 -57.01
C ARG A 770 39.43 -6.94 -58.46
N LEU A 771 40.37 -7.86 -58.73
CA LEU A 771 40.80 -8.19 -60.09
C LEU A 771 40.91 -9.71 -60.28
N TYR A 772 40.09 -10.20 -61.19
CA TYR A 772 40.05 -11.58 -61.66
C TYR A 772 40.39 -11.59 -63.14
N VAL A 773 41.10 -12.62 -63.59
CA VAL A 773 41.58 -12.70 -64.98
C VAL A 773 41.27 -14.07 -65.54
N LEU A 774 40.64 -14.09 -66.72
CA LEU A 774 40.52 -15.26 -67.58
C LEU A 774 41.66 -15.25 -68.58
N THR A 775 42.34 -16.37 -68.76
CA THR A 775 43.42 -16.54 -69.74
C THR A 775 43.16 -17.78 -70.57
N LEU A 776 43.04 -17.61 -71.89
CA LEU A 776 42.89 -18.70 -72.85
C LEU A 776 44.23 -18.86 -73.59
N ASN A 777 44.84 -20.02 -73.44
CA ASN A 777 46.09 -20.41 -74.07
C ASN A 777 45.80 -21.11 -75.40
N LYS A 778 46.67 -20.91 -76.40
CA LYS A 778 46.53 -21.48 -77.75
C LYS A 778 45.18 -21.15 -78.40
N ALA A 779 44.93 -19.87 -78.69
CA ALA A 779 43.66 -19.42 -79.26
C ALA A 779 43.38 -20.01 -80.66
N GLU A 780 42.15 -20.42 -80.90
CA GLU A 780 41.63 -20.94 -82.17
C GLU A 780 40.61 -19.99 -82.77
N SER A 781 40.43 -20.02 -84.09
CA SER A 781 39.40 -19.23 -84.79
C SER A 781 37.97 -19.43 -84.22
N SER A 782 37.67 -20.64 -83.72
CA SER A 782 36.43 -21.00 -83.02
C SER A 782 36.17 -20.24 -81.71
N ASP A 783 37.23 -19.77 -81.03
CA ASP A 783 37.12 -19.12 -79.72
C ASP A 783 36.67 -17.65 -79.83
N SER A 784 36.40 -17.18 -81.05
CA SER A 784 35.91 -15.84 -81.34
C SER A 784 34.48 -15.65 -80.80
N GLY A 785 34.28 -14.62 -79.99
CA GLY A 785 33.02 -14.42 -79.27
C GLY A 785 33.00 -13.18 -78.37
N MET A 786 31.91 -13.03 -77.61
CA MET A 786 31.74 -12.00 -76.59
C MET A 786 31.90 -12.63 -75.21
N TYR A 787 32.88 -12.17 -74.44
CA TYR A 787 33.17 -12.70 -73.10
C TYR A 787 32.84 -11.68 -72.01
N TYR A 788 32.28 -12.12 -70.88
CA TYR A 788 32.05 -11.28 -69.71
C TYR A 788 32.14 -12.07 -68.40
N CYS A 789 32.18 -11.37 -67.26
CA CYS A 789 32.08 -12.00 -65.94
C CYS A 789 30.80 -11.56 -65.20
N LEU A 790 30.30 -12.44 -64.34
CA LEU A 790 29.30 -12.17 -63.32
C LEU A 790 29.95 -12.37 -61.94
N VAL A 791 29.96 -11.32 -61.11
CA VAL A 791 30.47 -11.36 -59.75
C VAL A 791 29.29 -11.48 -58.79
N LYS A 792 29.33 -12.46 -57.89
CA LYS A 792 28.37 -12.60 -56.76
C LYS A 792 29.05 -12.20 -55.47
N GLU A 793 28.40 -11.36 -54.66
CA GLU A 793 28.88 -10.98 -53.32
C GLU A 793 28.14 -11.77 -52.23
N TRP A 794 28.90 -12.28 -51.26
CA TRP A 794 28.46 -13.17 -50.20
C TRP A 794 28.85 -12.60 -48.83
N LEU A 795 27.92 -12.64 -47.86
CA LEU A 795 28.16 -12.32 -46.45
C LEU A 795 28.13 -13.60 -45.62
N ARG A 796 28.89 -13.65 -44.52
CA ARG A 796 28.78 -14.75 -43.55
C ARG A 796 27.76 -14.41 -42.48
N ASP A 797 26.87 -15.34 -42.18
CA ASP A 797 25.92 -15.17 -41.07
C ASP A 797 26.60 -15.36 -39.70
N PRO A 798 25.93 -14.97 -38.60
CA PRO A 798 26.44 -15.18 -37.24
C PRO A 798 26.67 -16.66 -36.85
N GLU A 799 26.01 -17.60 -37.53
CA GLU A 799 26.05 -19.05 -37.34
C GLU A 799 27.28 -19.70 -38.03
N GLY A 800 27.76 -19.13 -39.14
CA GLY A 800 28.86 -19.62 -39.98
C GLY A 800 28.50 -19.96 -41.44
N SER A 801 27.21 -19.87 -41.82
CA SER A 801 26.70 -20.03 -43.19
C SER A 801 27.03 -18.80 -44.06
N TRP A 802 26.63 -18.83 -45.34
CA TRP A 802 26.90 -17.76 -46.29
C TRP A 802 25.68 -17.38 -47.14
N ASP A 803 25.21 -16.15 -46.95
CA ASP A 803 24.10 -15.55 -47.70
C ASP A 803 24.61 -14.81 -48.94
N GLN A 804 23.92 -14.90 -50.07
CA GLN A 804 24.21 -14.08 -51.26
C GLN A 804 23.60 -12.68 -51.07
N LEU A 805 24.43 -11.64 -50.99
CA LEU A 805 23.96 -10.24 -50.86
C LEU A 805 23.50 -9.66 -52.19
N SER A 806 24.26 -9.89 -53.27
CA SER A 806 24.10 -9.20 -54.55
C SER A 806 24.87 -9.88 -55.67
N GLN A 807 24.61 -9.48 -56.91
CA GLN A 807 25.41 -9.85 -58.07
C GLN A 807 25.45 -8.72 -59.11
N ASP A 808 26.58 -8.55 -59.80
CA ASP A 808 26.74 -7.58 -60.88
C ASP A 808 27.68 -8.09 -61.99
N SER A 809 27.50 -7.63 -63.23
CA SER A 809 28.19 -8.12 -64.42
C SER A 809 29.10 -7.09 -65.07
N SER A 810 30.18 -7.55 -65.73
CA SER A 810 31.09 -6.70 -66.49
C SER A 810 30.51 -6.25 -67.84
N GLY A 811 31.24 -5.35 -68.49
CA GLY A 811 31.10 -5.12 -69.93
C GLY A 811 31.57 -6.33 -70.72
N TYR A 812 31.21 -6.38 -72.00
CA TYR A 812 31.56 -7.45 -72.92
C TYR A 812 32.90 -7.17 -73.59
N THR A 813 33.80 -8.15 -73.56
CA THR A 813 35.04 -8.17 -74.34
C THR A 813 34.82 -9.01 -75.59
N ARG A 814 34.79 -8.36 -76.77
CA ARG A 814 34.81 -9.06 -78.05
C ARG A 814 36.22 -9.57 -78.32
N VAL A 815 36.37 -10.87 -78.46
CA VAL A 815 37.60 -11.54 -78.90
C VAL A 815 37.39 -11.98 -80.34
N LEU A 816 38.34 -11.65 -81.22
CA LEU A 816 38.39 -12.13 -82.60
C LEU A 816 39.76 -12.75 -82.86
N VAL A 817 39.80 -14.03 -83.19
CA VAL A 817 41.02 -14.77 -83.52
C VAL A 817 41.12 -14.90 -85.05
N LYS A 818 42.30 -14.60 -85.61
CA LYS A 818 42.59 -14.64 -87.05
C LYS A 818 43.72 -15.59 -87.38
N GLN A 819 43.67 -16.16 -88.58
CA GLN A 819 44.79 -16.89 -89.18
C GLN A 819 45.95 -15.94 -89.58
N PRO A 820 47.19 -16.45 -89.74
CA PRO A 820 48.34 -15.65 -90.20
C PRO A 820 48.16 -15.07 -91.61
N ASP A 821 48.80 -13.93 -91.88
CA ASP A 821 48.78 -13.30 -93.22
C ASP A 821 49.64 -14.08 -94.23
N VAL A 822 49.05 -14.38 -95.39
CA VAL A 822 49.67 -15.15 -96.49
C VAL A 822 50.84 -14.39 -97.13
N ARG A 823 52.02 -15.01 -97.17
CA ARG A 823 53.27 -14.47 -97.72
C ARG A 823 54.15 -15.52 -98.42
N LEU A 824 53.56 -16.63 -98.91
CA LEU A 824 54.26 -17.65 -99.69
C LEU A 824 54.79 -17.08 -101.02
N GLN A 825 56.10 -17.17 -101.25
CA GLN A 825 56.73 -16.85 -102.52
C GLN A 825 57.71 -17.95 -102.92
N VAL A 826 57.72 -18.29 -104.21
CA VAL A 826 58.59 -19.31 -104.82
C VAL A 826 59.43 -18.60 -105.89
N GLU A 827 60.57 -19.17 -106.27
CA GLU A 827 61.48 -18.57 -107.24
C GLU A 827 60.91 -18.65 -108.67
N GLU A 828 60.41 -17.52 -109.18
CA GLU A 828 59.81 -17.36 -110.51
C GLU A 828 60.84 -17.27 -111.67
N MET A 829 62.12 -17.59 -111.42
CA MET A 829 63.17 -17.49 -112.44
C MET A 829 63.05 -18.59 -113.51
N GLU A 830 62.81 -18.22 -114.76
CA GLU A 830 62.97 -19.15 -115.89
C GLU A 830 64.45 -19.49 -116.12
N SER A 831 64.72 -20.76 -116.42
CA SER A 831 66.06 -21.26 -116.74
C SER A 831 66.04 -22.16 -117.97
N ASN A 832 67.20 -22.39 -118.57
CA ASN A 832 67.36 -23.27 -119.72
C ASN A 832 68.63 -24.12 -119.55
N ILE A 833 68.48 -25.44 -119.54
CA ILE A 833 69.56 -26.38 -119.32
C ILE A 833 69.68 -27.34 -120.51
N THR A 834 70.87 -27.41 -121.09
CA THR A 834 71.20 -28.30 -122.19
C THR A 834 72.04 -29.46 -121.67
N VAL A 835 71.57 -30.68 -121.88
CA VAL A 835 72.16 -31.92 -121.33
C VAL A 835 72.48 -32.89 -122.47
N GLU A 836 73.61 -33.58 -122.42
CA GLU A 836 73.92 -34.65 -123.38
C GLU A 836 73.07 -35.91 -123.08
N GLU A 837 72.75 -36.69 -124.11
CA GLU A 837 72.05 -37.98 -123.93
C GLU A 837 72.81 -38.88 -122.93
N SER A 838 72.07 -39.52 -122.02
CA SER A 838 72.55 -40.21 -120.80
C SER A 838 73.11 -39.33 -119.65
N GLY A 839 73.11 -38.00 -119.80
CA GLY A 839 73.45 -37.05 -118.72
C GLY A 839 72.45 -37.02 -117.55
N SER A 840 72.59 -36.04 -116.64
CA SER A 840 71.66 -35.84 -115.51
C SER A 840 71.04 -34.44 -115.53
N ILE A 841 69.72 -34.37 -115.42
CA ILE A 841 68.92 -33.14 -115.38
C ILE A 841 68.69 -32.79 -113.90
N ARG A 842 68.96 -31.55 -113.45
CA ARG A 842 68.68 -31.09 -112.06
C ARG A 842 67.65 -29.96 -112.08
N LEU A 843 66.54 -30.17 -111.38
CA LEU A 843 65.37 -29.29 -111.32
C LEU A 843 65.20 -28.76 -109.90
N GLY A 844 65.79 -27.60 -109.62
CA GLY A 844 65.69 -26.93 -108.33
C GLY A 844 64.35 -26.23 -108.11
N CYS A 845 63.91 -26.18 -106.86
CA CYS A 845 62.70 -25.51 -106.40
C CYS A 845 63.02 -24.80 -105.07
N SER A 846 62.79 -23.48 -105.05
CA SER A 846 63.33 -22.56 -104.04
C SER A 846 62.20 -21.67 -103.51
N ILE A 847 62.00 -21.66 -102.20
CA ILE A 847 60.94 -20.90 -101.51
C ILE A 847 61.57 -19.63 -100.90
N SER A 848 61.25 -18.48 -101.48
CA SER A 848 61.87 -17.19 -101.17
C SER A 848 61.21 -16.45 -100.00
N SER A 849 59.94 -16.74 -99.71
CA SER A 849 59.22 -16.23 -98.53
C SER A 849 58.15 -17.22 -98.06
N LYS A 850 57.86 -17.21 -96.76
CA LYS A 850 56.83 -18.05 -96.13
C LYS A 850 55.97 -17.27 -95.13
N SER A 851 54.74 -17.72 -94.94
CA SER A 851 53.74 -17.01 -94.15
C SER A 851 53.98 -17.11 -92.64
N SER A 852 54.55 -18.22 -92.18
CA SER A 852 54.83 -18.52 -90.77
C SER A 852 56.19 -19.22 -90.61
N PRO A 853 56.91 -19.06 -89.47
CA PRO A 853 58.10 -19.85 -89.18
C PRO A 853 57.83 -21.37 -89.21
N ASP A 854 56.67 -21.79 -88.71
CA ASP A 854 56.27 -23.19 -88.50
C ASP A 854 55.61 -23.84 -89.73
N SER A 855 55.54 -23.12 -90.85
CA SER A 855 55.02 -23.62 -92.13
C SER A 855 55.79 -24.86 -92.62
N SER A 856 55.06 -25.85 -93.10
CA SER A 856 55.59 -27.04 -93.79
C SER A 856 55.08 -27.08 -95.23
N PHE A 857 55.89 -27.56 -96.18
CA PHE A 857 55.58 -27.47 -97.61
C PHE A 857 55.51 -28.83 -98.28
N SER A 858 54.50 -29.04 -99.12
CA SER A 858 54.50 -30.11 -100.13
C SER A 858 54.88 -29.54 -101.48
N VAL A 859 55.77 -30.23 -102.19
CA VAL A 859 56.36 -29.78 -103.46
C VAL A 859 56.16 -30.86 -104.52
N SER A 860 55.70 -30.46 -105.71
CA SER A 860 55.42 -31.34 -106.84
C SER A 860 56.02 -30.77 -108.12
N TRP A 861 56.73 -31.58 -108.90
CA TRP A 861 57.30 -31.16 -110.19
C TRP A 861 56.42 -31.65 -111.32
N TYR A 862 56.12 -30.75 -112.25
CA TYR A 862 55.33 -31.00 -113.45
C TYR A 862 56.17 -30.70 -114.68
N VAL A 863 55.93 -31.43 -115.78
CA VAL A 863 56.45 -31.10 -117.10
C VAL A 863 55.30 -30.72 -118.04
N ASP A 864 55.50 -29.59 -118.72
CA ASP A 864 54.64 -29.03 -119.76
C ASP A 864 55.30 -29.35 -121.12
N ARG A 865 54.60 -30.09 -121.99
CA ARG A 865 55.11 -30.60 -123.28
C ARG A 865 54.27 -30.10 -124.47
N SER A 866 54.18 -28.78 -124.63
CA SER A 866 53.49 -28.15 -125.77
C SER A 866 54.29 -28.26 -127.08
N ASP A 867 54.06 -29.30 -127.88
CA ASP A 867 54.63 -29.44 -129.23
C ASP A 867 53.75 -28.78 -130.32
N ASP A 868 54.35 -27.81 -131.00
CA ASP A 868 54.01 -27.22 -132.32
C ASP A 868 52.68 -26.44 -132.53
N GLU A 869 52.70 -25.52 -133.50
CA GLU A 869 51.58 -24.60 -133.79
C GLU A 869 50.43 -25.27 -134.57
N SER A 870 49.25 -25.51 -133.95
CA SER A 870 48.02 -25.67 -134.76
C SER A 870 46.69 -25.25 -134.11
N PHE A 871 45.96 -24.44 -134.88
CA PHE A 871 44.54 -24.07 -134.78
C PHE A 871 44.08 -23.21 -133.58
N VAL A 872 43.03 -22.40 -133.83
CA VAL A 872 42.60 -21.29 -132.97
C VAL A 872 41.14 -21.44 -132.55
N GLY A 873 40.89 -21.36 -131.24
CA GLY A 873 39.66 -20.76 -130.71
C GLY A 873 38.63 -21.70 -130.07
N LEU A 874 38.86 -22.04 -128.80
CA LEU A 874 37.89 -22.09 -127.68
C LEU A 874 38.71 -22.26 -126.38
N PRO A 875 38.20 -21.89 -125.18
CA PRO A 875 38.97 -22.03 -123.95
C PRO A 875 39.02 -23.50 -123.50
N ALA A 876 40.22 -24.07 -123.42
CA ALA A 876 40.43 -25.43 -122.93
C ALA A 876 40.40 -25.45 -121.39
N GLU A 877 39.28 -25.90 -120.82
CA GLU A 877 39.25 -26.49 -119.47
C GLU A 877 39.70 -27.96 -119.55
N ASP A 878 40.95 -28.18 -119.99
CA ASP A 878 41.62 -29.47 -119.99
C ASP A 878 43.10 -29.26 -119.61
N GLU A 879 43.51 -29.72 -118.43
CA GLU A 879 44.93 -29.77 -118.03
C GLU A 879 45.62 -31.02 -118.64
N SER A 880 45.45 -31.24 -119.94
CA SER A 880 45.74 -32.53 -120.59
C SER A 880 47.22 -32.81 -120.91
N ASP A 881 48.07 -31.78 -120.96
CA ASP A 881 49.48 -31.89 -121.38
C ASP A 881 50.49 -31.58 -120.24
N ARG A 882 50.02 -31.61 -118.99
CA ARG A 882 50.83 -31.42 -117.77
C ARG A 882 51.04 -32.74 -117.02
N GLU A 883 52.18 -33.39 -117.23
CA GLU A 883 52.49 -34.65 -116.52
C GLU A 883 53.17 -34.38 -115.18
N CYS A 884 52.64 -34.92 -114.08
CA CYS A 884 53.31 -34.87 -112.77
C CYS A 884 54.48 -35.86 -112.74
N VAL A 885 55.70 -35.32 -112.62
CA VAL A 885 56.96 -36.09 -112.65
C VAL A 885 57.23 -36.73 -111.29
N PHE A 886 57.03 -35.97 -110.21
CA PHE A 886 57.34 -36.37 -108.84
C PHE A 886 56.60 -35.47 -107.83
N SER A 887 56.20 -36.00 -106.68
CA SER A 887 55.65 -35.18 -105.58
C SER A 887 56.00 -35.69 -104.19
N ILE A 888 56.23 -34.75 -103.27
CA ILE A 888 56.48 -35.00 -101.85
C ILE A 888 55.52 -34.17 -100.99
N ALA A 889 54.92 -34.80 -99.99
CA ALA A 889 53.97 -34.18 -99.08
C ALA A 889 54.65 -33.41 -97.93
N HIS A 890 53.86 -32.63 -97.19
CA HIS A 890 54.27 -31.79 -96.05
C HIS A 890 54.95 -32.55 -94.90
N ASP A 891 54.72 -33.86 -94.85
CA ASP A 891 55.18 -34.87 -93.90
C ASP A 891 56.27 -35.77 -94.48
N PHE A 892 56.83 -35.38 -95.63
CA PHE A 892 57.88 -36.08 -96.40
C PHE A 892 57.48 -37.45 -96.95
N VAL A 893 56.18 -37.77 -96.98
CA VAL A 893 55.63 -38.97 -97.63
C VAL A 893 55.46 -38.73 -99.13
N PHE A 894 55.76 -39.73 -99.96
CA PHE A 894 55.58 -39.68 -101.41
C PHE A 894 54.09 -39.79 -101.77
N LYS A 895 53.53 -38.75 -102.42
CA LYS A 895 52.10 -38.70 -102.82
C LYS A 895 51.89 -39.53 -104.10
N LYS A 896 51.42 -40.78 -103.97
CA LYS A 896 51.21 -41.70 -105.11
C LYS A 896 49.85 -41.53 -105.82
N GLU A 897 48.86 -40.93 -105.17
CA GLU A 897 47.47 -40.95 -105.68
C GLU A 897 47.19 -39.98 -106.84
N ASN A 898 47.88 -38.83 -106.92
CA ASN A 898 47.76 -37.88 -108.04
C ASN A 898 49.01 -37.81 -108.95
N CYS A 899 50.11 -38.47 -108.56
CA CYS A 899 51.35 -38.51 -109.33
C CYS A 899 51.82 -39.96 -109.42
N SER A 900 51.39 -40.65 -110.47
CA SER A 900 51.94 -41.96 -110.86
C SER A 900 53.05 -41.74 -111.88
N PRO A 901 54.35 -41.73 -111.48
CA PRO A 901 55.43 -41.62 -112.44
C PRO A 901 55.40 -42.81 -113.40
N GLN A 902 55.83 -42.62 -114.65
CA GLN A 902 56.01 -43.71 -115.62
C GLN A 902 57.15 -44.68 -115.23
N GLU A 903 57.87 -44.41 -114.14
CA GLU A 903 59.04 -45.16 -113.68
C GLU A 903 58.77 -46.01 -112.44
N GLU A 904 59.41 -47.17 -112.37
CA GLU A 904 59.34 -48.07 -111.23
C GLU A 904 60.03 -47.47 -110.00
N THR A 905 59.27 -47.30 -108.91
CA THR A 905 59.78 -46.74 -107.66
C THR A 905 60.60 -47.77 -106.90
N GLY A 906 61.92 -47.56 -106.83
CA GLY A 906 62.87 -48.45 -106.17
C GLY A 906 64.32 -47.96 -106.32
N PRO A 907 65.33 -48.75 -105.91
CA PRO A 907 66.75 -48.36 -106.00
C PRO A 907 67.29 -48.24 -107.44
N ASN A 908 66.46 -48.55 -108.45
CA ASN A 908 66.77 -48.41 -109.88
C ASN A 908 66.02 -47.24 -110.55
N SER A 909 65.31 -46.40 -109.77
CA SER A 909 64.64 -45.17 -110.23
C SER A 909 65.64 -44.21 -110.90
N ARG A 910 65.27 -43.53 -112.00
CA ARG A 910 66.08 -42.42 -112.52
C ARG A 910 65.89 -41.14 -111.72
N LEU A 911 64.75 -41.01 -111.03
CA LEU A 911 64.41 -39.89 -110.17
C LEU A 911 65.11 -40.02 -108.81
N GLN A 912 65.99 -39.06 -108.50
CA GLN A 912 66.63 -38.85 -107.20
C GLN A 912 66.16 -37.50 -106.63
N PHE A 913 65.49 -37.51 -105.49
CA PHE A 913 65.06 -36.31 -104.77
C PHE A 913 66.03 -35.96 -103.63
N GLU A 914 66.45 -34.69 -103.56
CA GLU A 914 67.31 -34.15 -102.51
C GLU A 914 66.65 -32.93 -101.85
N LYS A 915 66.54 -32.92 -100.51
CA LYS A 915 66.17 -31.72 -99.76
C LYS A 915 67.41 -31.09 -99.15
N MET A 916 67.88 -29.99 -99.75
CA MET A 916 69.13 -29.33 -99.38
C MET A 916 68.99 -28.44 -98.14
N THR A 917 67.84 -27.76 -98.00
CA THR A 917 67.50 -26.91 -96.85
C THR A 917 66.00 -27.03 -96.54
N PRO A 918 65.44 -26.46 -95.45
CA PRO A 918 64.00 -26.47 -95.19
C PRO A 918 63.16 -25.90 -96.35
N ASP A 919 63.72 -24.97 -97.11
CA ASP A 919 63.04 -24.12 -98.09
C ASP A 919 63.59 -24.35 -99.54
N GLN A 920 64.55 -25.26 -99.73
CA GLN A 920 65.13 -25.63 -101.04
C GLN A 920 65.08 -27.14 -101.29
N TYR A 921 64.53 -27.50 -102.46
CA TYR A 921 64.15 -28.84 -102.87
C TYR A 921 64.65 -29.10 -104.31
N ASP A 922 65.43 -30.15 -104.54
CA ASP A 922 65.98 -30.46 -105.85
C ASP A 922 65.52 -31.85 -106.32
N LEU A 923 65.06 -31.95 -107.57
CA LEU A 923 64.77 -33.21 -108.25
C LEU A 923 65.82 -33.46 -109.34
N THR A 924 66.52 -34.58 -109.28
CA THR A 924 67.49 -34.99 -110.31
C THR A 924 66.94 -36.17 -111.11
N ILE A 925 67.03 -36.10 -112.43
CA ILE A 925 66.67 -37.18 -113.37
C ILE A 925 67.97 -37.69 -114.01
N HIS A 926 68.36 -38.93 -113.70
CA HIS A 926 69.59 -39.55 -114.19
C HIS A 926 69.38 -40.30 -115.52
N GLY A 927 70.37 -40.31 -116.41
CA GLY A 927 70.28 -41.03 -117.68
C GLY A 927 69.23 -40.40 -118.60
N ALA A 928 69.40 -39.11 -118.90
CA ALA A 928 68.50 -38.31 -119.72
C ALA A 928 68.24 -38.95 -121.10
N ARG A 929 66.96 -39.06 -121.45
CA ARG A 929 66.44 -39.58 -122.74
C ARG A 929 65.80 -38.44 -123.52
N PRO A 930 65.72 -38.50 -124.86
CA PRO A 930 65.02 -37.48 -125.67
C PRO A 930 63.56 -37.17 -125.23
N THR A 931 62.89 -38.11 -124.54
CA THR A 931 61.54 -37.93 -123.96
C THR A 931 61.48 -37.07 -122.69
N ASP A 932 62.63 -36.76 -122.10
CA ASP A 932 62.76 -35.91 -120.89
C ASP A 932 63.02 -34.43 -121.25
N ALA A 933 62.87 -34.06 -122.53
CA ALA A 933 62.81 -32.68 -122.97
C ALA A 933 61.42 -32.07 -122.68
N GLY A 934 61.38 -30.78 -122.35
CA GLY A 934 60.14 -30.08 -122.00
C GLY A 934 60.36 -28.89 -121.07
N ARG A 935 59.26 -28.24 -120.62
CA ARG A 935 59.31 -27.12 -119.67
C ARG A 935 58.86 -27.60 -118.29
N TYR A 936 59.80 -27.69 -117.36
CA TYR A 936 59.55 -28.20 -116.00
C TYR A 936 59.32 -27.05 -115.01
N TYR A 937 58.36 -27.19 -114.10
CA TYR A 937 58.15 -26.26 -112.98
C TYR A 937 57.80 -27.02 -111.70
N CYS A 938 58.01 -26.39 -110.54
CA CYS A 938 57.49 -26.91 -109.27
C CYS A 938 56.23 -26.15 -108.81
N HIS A 939 55.30 -26.88 -108.22
CA HIS A 939 54.14 -26.38 -107.49
C HIS A 939 54.36 -26.61 -105.99
N VAL A 940 54.12 -25.59 -105.18
CA VAL A 940 54.34 -25.59 -103.73
C VAL A 940 53.02 -25.28 -103.01
N GLU A 941 52.59 -26.16 -102.12
CA GLU A 941 51.53 -25.87 -101.15
C GLU A 941 52.15 -25.59 -99.77
N GLU A 942 51.75 -24.50 -99.12
CA GLU A 942 52.10 -24.18 -97.73
C GLU A 942 51.01 -24.67 -96.78
N TRP A 943 51.41 -25.49 -95.80
CA TRP A 943 50.54 -26.09 -94.80
C TRP A 943 50.93 -25.61 -93.40
N LEU A 944 49.93 -25.35 -92.56
CA LEU A 944 50.09 -25.03 -91.14
C LEU A 944 49.27 -25.98 -90.26
N LEU A 945 49.79 -26.21 -89.06
CA LEU A 945 49.17 -27.03 -88.04
C LEU A 945 48.38 -26.14 -87.08
N ASN A 946 47.07 -26.32 -86.99
CA ASN A 946 46.25 -25.57 -86.02
C ASN A 946 46.46 -26.09 -84.58
N PRO A 947 46.01 -25.34 -83.54
CA PRO A 947 46.15 -25.79 -82.15
C PRO A 947 45.47 -27.12 -81.78
N ARG A 948 44.53 -27.63 -82.61
CA ARG A 948 43.93 -28.97 -82.49
C ARG A 948 44.80 -30.08 -83.11
N TYR A 949 46.01 -29.77 -83.56
CA TYR A 949 46.93 -30.65 -84.28
C TYR A 949 46.37 -31.17 -85.62
N ILE A 950 45.59 -30.33 -86.32
CA ILE A 950 45.05 -30.62 -87.66
C ILE A 950 45.76 -29.72 -88.67
N TRP A 951 46.32 -30.32 -89.73
CA TRP A 951 46.92 -29.59 -90.85
C TRP A 951 45.87 -28.92 -91.72
N TYR A 952 46.11 -27.67 -92.11
CA TYR A 952 45.34 -26.94 -93.12
C TYR A 952 46.27 -26.27 -94.12
N ARG A 953 45.84 -26.22 -95.39
CA ARG A 953 46.58 -25.51 -96.45
C ARG A 953 46.30 -24.01 -96.34
N LEU A 954 47.36 -23.23 -96.15
CA LEU A 954 47.29 -21.78 -96.03
C LEU A 954 47.42 -21.09 -97.40
N ALA A 955 48.34 -21.58 -98.26
CA ALA A 955 48.66 -20.94 -99.53
C ALA A 955 49.18 -21.94 -100.58
N THR A 956 49.24 -21.51 -101.85
CA THR A 956 49.82 -22.27 -102.97
C THR A 956 50.52 -21.32 -103.95
N ASN A 957 51.68 -21.69 -104.51
CA ASN A 957 52.39 -20.92 -105.53
C ASN A 957 53.27 -21.82 -106.42
N ASN A 958 53.73 -21.33 -107.58
CA ASN A 958 54.53 -22.07 -108.57
C ASN A 958 55.93 -21.41 -108.78
N SER A 959 56.90 -22.18 -109.28
CA SER A 959 58.16 -21.62 -109.78
C SER A 959 58.06 -21.13 -111.23
N GLY A 960 59.15 -20.50 -111.70
CA GLY A 960 59.42 -20.33 -113.12
C GLY A 960 59.69 -21.66 -113.82
N PHE A 961 59.70 -21.64 -115.15
CA PHE A 961 59.94 -22.83 -115.97
C PHE A 961 61.44 -23.05 -116.23
N THR A 962 61.91 -24.26 -115.98
CA THR A 962 63.21 -24.77 -116.45
C THR A 962 62.99 -25.54 -117.73
N THR A 963 63.42 -24.98 -118.86
CA THR A 963 63.39 -25.63 -120.17
C THR A 963 64.56 -26.60 -120.27
N VAL A 964 64.28 -27.86 -120.59
CA VAL A 964 65.30 -28.92 -120.72
C VAL A 964 65.47 -29.27 -122.20
N ASN A 965 66.69 -29.08 -122.70
CA ASN A 965 67.09 -29.41 -124.08
C ASN A 965 68.12 -30.55 -124.07
N ILE A 966 67.99 -31.50 -124.99
CA ILE A 966 68.82 -32.73 -124.98
C ILE A 966 69.58 -32.87 -126.31
N LEU A 967 70.90 -33.01 -126.21
CA LEU A 967 71.80 -33.15 -127.37
C LEU A 967 71.95 -34.63 -127.76
N GLN A 968 71.51 -34.96 -128.97
CA GLN A 968 71.71 -36.27 -129.59
C GLN A 968 73.17 -36.46 -130.03
N GLN A 969 73.69 -37.68 -129.91
CA GLN A 969 75.08 -38.00 -130.26
C GLN A 969 75.19 -38.55 -131.69
N ASP A 970 75.98 -37.90 -132.55
CA ASP A 970 76.18 -38.30 -133.95
C ASP A 970 76.74 -39.73 -134.08
N SER A 971 76.04 -40.58 -134.83
CA SER A 971 76.36 -42.00 -134.93
C SER A 971 77.40 -42.32 -136.01
N THR A 972 78.41 -43.12 -135.67
CA THR A 972 79.39 -43.66 -136.64
C THR A 972 79.07 -45.11 -137.00
N ILE A 973 79.40 -45.49 -138.24
CA ILE A 973 78.87 -46.67 -138.98
C ILE A 973 79.11 -48.05 -138.33
N HIS A 974 79.77 -48.13 -137.18
CA HIS A 974 80.09 -49.37 -136.48
C HIS A 974 79.03 -49.78 -135.44
N SER A 975 78.08 -48.90 -135.07
CA SER A 975 77.05 -49.18 -134.05
C SER A 975 75.82 -49.91 -134.60
N VAL A 976 75.43 -49.66 -135.85
CA VAL A 976 74.17 -50.15 -136.46
C VAL A 976 74.10 -51.69 -136.54
N VAL A 977 75.24 -52.38 -136.71
CA VAL A 977 75.29 -53.84 -136.88
C VAL A 977 75.10 -54.62 -135.57
N CYS A 978 75.35 -53.98 -134.42
CA CYS A 978 75.27 -54.62 -133.10
C CYS A 978 73.98 -54.28 -132.31
N ALA A 979 73.09 -53.45 -132.87
CA ALA A 979 71.92 -52.91 -132.16
C ALA A 979 70.59 -53.61 -132.49
N HIS A 980 70.56 -54.58 -133.41
CA HIS A 980 69.36 -55.32 -133.83
C HIS A 980 69.66 -56.81 -134.02
N ASP A 981 69.21 -57.66 -133.06
CA ASP A 981 69.36 -59.12 -133.13
C ASP A 981 68.85 -59.73 -134.44
N SER A 982 67.73 -59.22 -134.95
CA SER A 982 67.10 -59.67 -136.19
C SER A 982 68.03 -59.59 -137.40
N LEU A 983 68.89 -58.56 -137.48
CA LEU A 983 69.88 -58.41 -138.56
C LEU A 983 71.15 -59.24 -138.32
N PHE A 984 71.59 -59.36 -137.06
CA PHE A 984 72.74 -60.18 -136.70
C PHE A 984 72.54 -61.66 -137.10
N TYR A 985 71.38 -62.24 -136.76
CA TYR A 985 71.04 -63.60 -137.21
C TYR A 985 70.90 -63.68 -138.74
N PHE A 986 70.25 -62.69 -139.38
CA PHE A 986 69.99 -62.71 -140.83
C PHE A 986 71.28 -62.78 -141.67
N VAL A 987 72.32 -62.05 -141.29
CA VAL A 987 73.59 -62.00 -142.04
C VAL A 987 74.52 -63.18 -141.69
N PHE A 988 74.67 -63.53 -140.41
CA PHE A 988 75.69 -64.50 -139.98
C PHE A 988 75.18 -65.92 -139.75
N PHE A 989 73.91 -66.11 -139.36
CA PHE A 989 73.38 -67.43 -138.99
C PHE A 989 72.47 -68.05 -140.04
N TYR A 990 71.60 -67.27 -140.71
CA TYR A 990 70.65 -67.82 -141.71
C TYR A 990 71.25 -68.37 -143.02
N PRO A 991 72.46 -68.01 -143.50
CA PRO A 991 73.05 -68.65 -144.69
C PRO A 991 73.31 -70.16 -144.53
N PHE A 992 73.72 -70.59 -143.34
CA PHE A 992 74.07 -71.98 -143.02
C PHE A 992 72.87 -72.96 -143.07
N PRO A 993 71.72 -72.71 -142.41
CA PRO A 993 70.54 -73.56 -142.54
C PRO A 993 69.94 -73.51 -143.95
N ILE A 994 70.08 -72.41 -144.71
CA ILE A 994 69.64 -72.38 -146.12
C ILE A 994 70.48 -73.33 -146.98
N PHE A 995 71.82 -73.34 -146.81
CA PHE A 995 72.68 -74.34 -147.47
C PHE A 995 72.38 -75.78 -147.00
N ALA A 996 72.12 -75.98 -145.70
CA ALA A 996 71.72 -77.29 -145.17
C ALA A 996 70.36 -77.74 -145.72
N ILE A 997 69.38 -76.85 -145.84
CA ILE A 997 68.05 -77.13 -146.42
C ILE A 997 68.16 -77.41 -147.91
N LEU A 998 69.03 -76.74 -148.66
CA LEU A 998 69.32 -77.10 -150.06
C LEU A 998 69.97 -78.49 -150.19
N LEU A 999 70.90 -78.84 -149.30
CA LEU A 999 71.51 -80.18 -149.25
C LEU A 999 70.47 -81.26 -148.89
N ILE A 1000 69.62 -80.99 -147.90
CA ILE A 1000 68.53 -81.86 -147.46
C ILE A 1000 67.46 -81.97 -148.54
N ALA A 1001 67.14 -80.91 -149.29
CA ALA A 1001 66.22 -80.96 -150.41
C ALA A 1001 66.77 -81.84 -151.55
N LEU A 1002 68.07 -81.74 -151.87
CA LEU A 1002 68.75 -82.62 -152.83
C LEU A 1002 68.72 -84.10 -152.40
N LEU A 1003 68.76 -84.37 -151.09
CA LEU A 1003 68.64 -85.71 -150.53
C LEU A 1003 67.18 -86.21 -150.50
N LEU A 1004 66.21 -85.37 -150.14
CA LEU A 1004 64.79 -85.71 -150.08
C LEU A 1004 64.17 -85.95 -151.47
N VAL A 1005 64.55 -85.12 -152.46
CA VAL A 1005 64.19 -85.32 -153.88
C VAL A 1005 64.68 -86.67 -154.42
N ARG A 1006 65.69 -87.28 -153.78
CA ARG A 1006 66.17 -88.64 -154.12
C ARG A 1006 65.57 -89.78 -153.28
N PHE A 1007 64.81 -89.53 -152.21
CA PHE A 1007 64.51 -90.59 -151.22
C PHE A 1007 63.05 -91.02 -151.05
N LYS A 1008 62.05 -90.14 -151.24
CA LYS A 1008 60.61 -90.47 -151.10
C LYS A 1008 59.74 -89.33 -151.65
N ASN A 1009 58.72 -89.52 -152.47
CA ASN A 1009 58.20 -90.73 -153.13
C ASN A 1009 57.73 -91.91 -152.24
N ARG A 1010 56.99 -91.63 -151.14
CA ARG A 1010 55.96 -92.53 -150.56
C ARG A 1010 55.17 -91.85 -149.43
N ASN A 1011 53.85 -91.74 -149.60
CA ASN A 1011 52.76 -91.46 -148.63
C ASN A 1011 52.84 -90.09 -147.90
N ASN A 1012 51.83 -89.21 -147.82
CA ASN A 1012 50.37 -89.21 -148.11
C ASN A 1012 49.43 -89.90 -147.09
N ASN A 1013 48.71 -89.12 -146.24
CA ASN A 1013 47.22 -89.13 -146.05
C ASN A 1013 46.70 -88.50 -144.72
N LYS A 1014 45.60 -87.70 -144.83
CA LYS A 1014 44.41 -87.57 -143.91
C LYS A 1014 44.61 -87.11 -142.43
N SER A 1015 43.62 -86.61 -141.66
CA SER A 1015 42.28 -85.97 -141.86
C SER A 1015 41.85 -85.38 -140.47
N GLN A 1016 41.33 -84.16 -140.31
CA GLN A 1016 39.93 -83.65 -140.45
C GLN A 1016 38.88 -84.22 -139.45
N GLU A 1017 37.93 -83.36 -139.02
CA GLU A 1017 36.85 -83.49 -138.00
C GLU A 1017 37.28 -83.44 -136.51
N GLY A 1018 36.48 -82.91 -135.56
CA GLY A 1018 35.28 -82.07 -135.70
C GLY A 1018 34.37 -81.96 -134.44
N LYS A 1019 33.50 -80.92 -134.42
CA LYS A 1019 32.21 -80.76 -133.68
C LYS A 1019 32.15 -80.45 -132.16
N ASN A 1020 31.34 -79.41 -131.88
CA ASN A 1020 30.35 -79.24 -130.79
C ASN A 1020 30.78 -78.95 -129.33
N GLY A 1021 29.97 -78.10 -128.66
CA GLY A 1021 29.83 -78.04 -127.19
C GLY A 1021 30.17 -76.68 -126.57
N ALA A 1022 29.18 -76.04 -125.93
CA ALA A 1022 29.39 -74.80 -125.17
C ALA A 1022 29.55 -75.07 -123.66
N PRO A 1023 30.36 -74.27 -122.96
CA PRO A 1023 30.17 -74.05 -121.52
C PRO A 1023 30.22 -72.57 -121.12
N LEU A 1024 29.47 -72.21 -120.08
CA LEU A 1024 29.82 -71.15 -119.14
C LEU A 1024 30.14 -71.83 -117.81
N LEU A 1025 31.34 -71.59 -117.29
CA LEU A 1025 31.91 -72.34 -116.16
C LEU A 1025 31.85 -71.55 -114.84
N TRP A 1026 32.04 -72.30 -113.75
CA TRP A 1026 31.81 -71.88 -112.36
C TRP A 1026 32.95 -72.47 -111.51
N ILE A 1027 33.28 -71.85 -110.36
CA ILE A 1027 34.13 -72.42 -109.28
C ILE A 1027 35.64 -72.48 -109.69
N LYS A 1028 36.69 -72.31 -108.85
CA LYS A 1028 37.03 -72.70 -107.46
C LYS A 1028 37.99 -71.64 -106.83
N GLU A 1029 37.90 -71.20 -105.56
CA GLU A 1029 38.37 -71.82 -104.27
C GLU A 1029 39.92 -72.03 -104.20
N PRO A 1030 40.59 -71.96 -103.01
CA PRO A 1030 40.26 -72.76 -101.82
C PRO A 1030 40.37 -72.11 -100.41
N HIS A 1031 39.92 -72.92 -99.43
CA HIS A 1031 40.01 -72.99 -97.95
C HIS A 1031 41.32 -72.47 -97.27
N LEU A 1032 41.49 -72.17 -95.96
CA LEU A 1032 41.07 -72.71 -94.62
C LEU A 1032 41.25 -71.60 -93.51
N SER A 1033 40.95 -71.67 -92.19
CA SER A 1033 39.99 -72.40 -91.29
C SER A 1033 40.17 -71.99 -89.78
N TYR A 1034 39.44 -72.61 -88.84
CA TYR A 1034 39.58 -72.65 -87.34
C TYR A 1034 38.99 -71.52 -86.42
N SER A 1035 38.95 -71.83 -85.11
CA SER A 1035 38.06 -71.34 -84.00
C SER A 1035 38.81 -71.54 -82.63
N PRO A 1036 38.30 -71.37 -81.36
CA PRO A 1036 36.92 -71.11 -80.85
C PRO A 1036 36.78 -70.22 -79.55
N THR A 1037 35.58 -70.28 -78.91
CA THR A 1037 35.20 -69.94 -77.50
C THR A 1037 35.16 -68.45 -77.07
N CYS A 1038 34.05 -67.87 -76.55
CA CYS A 1038 33.24 -68.12 -75.31
C CYS A 1038 33.93 -67.58 -74.03
N LEU A 1039 33.30 -66.90 -73.05
CA LEU A 1039 31.91 -66.85 -72.51
C LEU A 1039 31.50 -65.37 -72.23
N ASP A 1040 30.33 -64.86 -72.63
CA ASP A 1040 28.94 -64.92 -72.05
C ASP A 1040 28.58 -63.87 -70.95
N PRO A 1041 27.31 -63.40 -70.85
CA PRO A 1041 26.85 -62.31 -69.96
C PRO A 1041 26.02 -62.81 -68.74
N PRO A 1042 25.51 -61.89 -67.87
CA PRO A 1042 24.11 -61.42 -68.00
C PRO A 1042 23.91 -59.93 -67.57
N VAL A 1043 22.69 -59.47 -67.23
CA VAL A 1043 21.69 -58.89 -68.15
C VAL A 1043 20.65 -58.02 -67.38
N LEU A 1044 20.08 -56.98 -68.05
CA LEU A 1044 18.89 -56.16 -67.71
C LEU A 1044 18.87 -55.16 -66.54
N SER A 1045 18.63 -53.89 -66.89
CA SER A 1045 17.78 -52.95 -66.17
C SER A 1045 16.43 -52.80 -66.89
N LEU A 1046 15.32 -52.51 -66.17
CA LEU A 1046 14.10 -51.92 -66.76
C LEU A 1046 13.17 -51.30 -65.68
N HIS A 1047 12.38 -50.30 -66.08
CA HIS A 1047 11.49 -49.45 -65.25
C HIS A 1047 10.06 -50.04 -65.08
N PRO A 1048 9.01 -49.31 -64.60
CA PRO A 1048 8.94 -48.10 -63.75
C PRO A 1048 7.95 -48.22 -62.55
N GLY A 1049 7.89 -47.18 -61.70
CA GLY A 1049 6.81 -46.93 -60.73
C GLY A 1049 7.30 -46.06 -59.56
N THR A 1050 6.55 -45.09 -59.02
CA THR A 1050 5.17 -44.62 -59.27
C THR A 1050 5.09 -43.09 -59.17
N VAL A 1051 4.00 -42.49 -59.64
CA VAL A 1051 3.66 -41.07 -59.44
C VAL A 1051 2.39 -40.99 -58.59
N ASP A 1052 2.49 -40.37 -57.41
CA ASP A 1052 1.86 -39.09 -57.08
C ASP A 1052 2.79 -38.36 -56.08
#